data_AF-A0A2D5VDC3-F1
#
_entry.id   AF-A0A2D5VDC3-F1
#
_cell.length_a   1.000
_cell.length_b   1.000
_cell.length_c   1.000
_cell.angle_alpha   90.00
_cell.angle_beta   90.00
_cell.angle_gamma   90.00
#
_symmetry.space_group_name_H-M   'P 1'
#
loop_
_entity.id
_entity.type
_entity.pdbx_description
1 polymer ?
#
loop_
_entity_poly.entity_id
_entity_poly.type
_entity_poly.pdbx_seq_one_letter_code
_entity_poly.pdbx_strand_id
1 'polypeptide(L)'
;MQNKILTFSGWFLFCLVGRALAVPPNPYLFFESSNPVAFGDQGESETTSRRTNNLDAEHFFAALQGCCFQRQMAVQQADGIEYVLAIKIDFQDQVGTRSGDQLDQYLFANQGISLKTYYREVSYGQMEIQAGPANGMLPKGNKWIRANRLMSYYGDGKHNVSRYRELVREACRGIDTEIDFRQYDRDRNGIVDHLFVVHSGDDEASTFTGTFGPNIWSVLVPRVNGKFDGVMVAAAVLVAEEPSFKHPHLGIYFHEFFHDFGAPDVYGSPMIDARDHKWGLMGMYGPYQGDMVNGSGDGMNPSHIMGYLKWDFDARPENGRHGWLKTTKIGENVVNLPVPCIELNPTLFEINILERKKEFFLIENRNTGSGAIYDRKLPESGILIWHIDESKARSPYSIDAGQQIWLEDPNDPQHIGINPKDPNQRNLKFISDGAAYSTDDQQVAFMPSTRPNTYANDGTPSRISITNIGLEGKTMSLTVSFGDTYEPNNSFVQAFPLETGQIYQSFIFSANDADYYRFRPETDTIIVAQLTEIPVENSYHLSLFDQHQNLIAVSALIESAVGQQIVYQAEATEILYLVVRSRSGFSSEQSYQLILQQIEDQVGRLQISRARSFPNPVQSGQWVTLTYTIPDFQKADEVALKIYSVGGGLVHSDSRPTVVGSGRFSWPAKGVAAGIYLYLIRAKRDGELHQVSGKIAVVSN
;
A
#
# COMPACT_ATOMS: atom_id res chain seq x y z
N MET A 1 21.44 -69.51 -6.68
CA MET A 1 20.73 -68.22 -6.74
C MET A 1 20.30 -67.83 -5.33
N GLN A 2 20.74 -66.63 -4.93
CA GLN A 2 20.29 -65.77 -3.83
C GLN A 2 20.12 -66.33 -2.42
N ASN A 3 21.13 -65.98 -1.61
CA ASN A 3 21.12 -65.80 -0.16
C ASN A 3 20.10 -64.73 0.29
N LYS A 4 19.57 -64.88 1.51
CA LYS A 4 19.77 -63.90 2.59
C LYS A 4 19.43 -64.50 3.96
N ILE A 5 20.39 -64.37 4.87
CA ILE A 5 20.43 -64.81 6.26
C ILE A 5 20.14 -63.61 7.18
N LEU A 6 19.50 -63.90 8.31
CA LEU A 6 19.25 -63.01 9.46
C LEU A 6 20.54 -62.41 10.08
N THR A 7 20.46 -61.22 10.70
CA THR A 7 20.58 -60.98 12.17
C THR A 7 21.16 -59.62 12.59
N PHE A 8 20.51 -59.05 13.63
CA PHE A 8 21.00 -58.33 14.83
C PHE A 8 21.39 -56.82 14.86
N SER A 9 20.99 -56.23 16.02
CA SER A 9 21.46 -55.02 16.73
C SER A 9 21.05 -53.66 16.14
N GLY A 10 20.73 -52.60 16.89
CA GLY A 10 20.88 -52.24 18.29
C GLY A 10 20.34 -50.79 18.45
N TRP A 11 20.26 -50.32 19.70
CA TRP A 11 19.68 -49.05 20.14
C TRP A 11 20.11 -47.79 19.36
N PHE A 12 19.23 -46.77 19.28
CA PHE A 12 19.42 -45.49 19.99
C PHE A 12 18.17 -44.59 19.82
N LEU A 13 17.57 -44.25 20.97
CA LEU A 13 16.55 -43.22 21.12
C LEU A 13 17.21 -41.86 20.84
N PHE A 14 16.88 -41.21 19.72
CA PHE A 14 17.26 -39.81 19.50
C PHE A 14 16.02 -38.92 19.63
N CYS A 15 15.94 -38.23 20.77
CA CYS A 15 15.09 -37.06 20.97
C CYS A 15 15.41 -36.03 19.89
N LEU A 16 14.41 -35.61 19.11
CA LEU A 16 14.56 -34.57 18.10
C LEU A 16 13.79 -33.29 18.49
N VAL A 17 14.48 -32.18 18.22
CA VAL A 17 14.38 -30.86 18.83
C VAL A 17 13.48 -29.94 17.99
N GLY A 18 12.59 -29.19 18.65
CA GLY A 18 11.70 -28.21 18.01
C GLY A 18 12.35 -26.84 17.72
N ARG A 19 11.98 -26.24 16.58
CA ARG A 19 12.37 -24.90 16.10
C ARG A 19 11.67 -23.77 16.86
N ALA A 20 12.27 -22.58 16.81
CA ALA A 20 11.92 -21.33 17.49
C ALA A 20 11.71 -20.17 16.46
N LEU A 21 11.03 -19.10 16.87
CA LEU A 21 10.84 -17.83 16.16
C LEU A 21 12.12 -16.99 16.29
N ALA A 22 12.79 -16.66 15.19
CA ALA A 22 14.09 -15.98 15.20
C ALA A 22 14.04 -14.73 14.32
N VAL A 23 14.75 -13.68 14.72
CA VAL A 23 14.79 -12.40 14.01
C VAL A 23 15.16 -12.62 12.55
N PRO A 24 14.55 -11.87 11.61
CA PRO A 24 15.03 -11.82 10.23
C PRO A 24 16.46 -11.29 10.19
N PRO A 25 17.36 -11.90 9.41
CA PRO A 25 18.68 -11.31 9.28
C PRO A 25 18.62 -9.98 8.52
N ASN A 26 19.59 -9.11 8.79
CA ASN A 26 19.59 -7.75 8.29
C ASN A 26 19.49 -7.70 6.75
N PRO A 27 18.33 -7.32 6.20
CA PRO A 27 18.04 -7.48 4.79
C PRO A 27 18.92 -6.60 3.91
N TYR A 28 19.47 -5.51 4.46
CA TYR A 28 20.36 -4.60 3.72
C TYR A 28 21.71 -5.22 3.39
N LEU A 29 22.16 -6.22 4.15
CA LEU A 29 23.44 -6.90 3.95
C LEU A 29 23.36 -8.10 2.99
N PHE A 30 22.16 -8.60 2.69
CA PHE A 30 21.97 -9.76 1.79
C PHE A 30 22.13 -9.45 0.31
N PHE A 31 21.76 -8.25 -0.13
CA PHE A 31 21.58 -7.95 -1.56
C PHE A 31 22.70 -7.13 -2.18
N GLU A 32 23.90 -7.13 -1.61
CA GLU A 32 25.05 -6.40 -2.17
C GLU A 32 25.63 -7.00 -3.48
N SER A 33 25.03 -8.04 -4.07
CA SER A 33 25.49 -8.54 -5.38
C SER A 33 24.74 -7.89 -6.55
N SER A 34 25.47 -7.10 -7.32
CA SER A 34 25.09 -6.23 -8.44
C SER A 34 24.51 -6.89 -9.71
N ASN A 35 23.89 -8.07 -9.63
CA ASN A 35 23.36 -8.74 -10.82
C ASN A 35 21.82 -8.63 -10.93
N PRO A 36 21.30 -8.02 -12.01
CA PRO A 36 19.85 -7.96 -12.26
C PRO A 36 19.30 -9.38 -12.48
N VAL A 37 18.23 -9.70 -11.76
CA VAL A 37 17.46 -10.94 -11.98
C VAL A 37 16.53 -10.70 -13.17
N ALA A 38 16.71 -11.43 -14.26
CA ALA A 38 15.78 -11.41 -15.40
C ALA A 38 14.56 -12.28 -15.08
N PHE A 39 13.35 -11.73 -15.19
CA PHE A 39 12.09 -12.45 -15.01
C PHE A 39 11.33 -12.53 -16.34
N GLY A 40 10.75 -13.70 -16.63
CA GLY A 40 9.92 -13.96 -17.81
C GLY A 40 8.44 -13.62 -17.60
N ASP A 41 7.73 -13.40 -18.71
CA ASP A 41 6.41 -12.77 -18.87
C ASP A 41 5.17 -13.52 -18.29
N GLN A 42 5.32 -14.46 -17.35
CA GLN A 42 4.19 -15.32 -16.94
C GLN A 42 3.86 -15.39 -15.45
N GLY A 43 4.32 -14.48 -14.60
CA GLY A 43 3.77 -14.34 -13.23
C GLY A 43 3.92 -15.54 -12.30
N GLU A 44 4.45 -16.68 -12.77
CA GLU A 44 5.02 -17.73 -11.94
C GLU A 44 6.50 -17.40 -11.72
N SER A 45 6.84 -17.23 -10.46
CA SER A 45 8.22 -17.16 -10.00
C SER A 45 8.91 -18.50 -10.30
N GLU A 46 9.52 -18.64 -11.48
CA GLU A 46 10.76 -19.38 -11.55
C GLU A 46 11.82 -18.54 -10.82
N THR A 47 11.81 -18.62 -9.49
CA THR A 47 13.00 -18.31 -8.71
C THR A 47 14.13 -19.17 -9.28
N THR A 48 14.98 -18.62 -10.13
CA THR A 48 16.34 -19.13 -10.25
C THR A 48 17.09 -18.72 -8.98
N SER A 49 16.63 -19.24 -7.84
CA SER A 49 17.59 -19.60 -6.80
C SER A 49 18.51 -20.59 -7.49
N ARG A 50 19.82 -20.33 -7.48
CA ARG A 50 20.76 -21.43 -7.62
C ARG A 50 20.41 -22.38 -6.49
N ARG A 51 19.67 -23.45 -6.82
CA ARG A 51 19.46 -24.60 -5.95
C ARG A 51 20.84 -25.03 -5.47
N THR A 52 21.16 -24.68 -4.24
CA THR A 52 22.16 -25.40 -3.48
C THR A 52 21.56 -26.78 -3.24
N ASN A 53 22.04 -27.70 -4.06
CA ASN A 53 21.81 -29.15 -4.09
C ASN A 53 21.08 -29.76 -2.88
N ASN A 54 20.00 -30.49 -3.21
CA ASN A 54 19.45 -31.62 -2.46
C ASN A 54 19.27 -31.44 -0.94
N LEU A 55 18.25 -30.70 -0.54
CA LEU A 55 17.49 -31.04 0.66
C LEU A 55 16.04 -31.24 0.24
N ASP A 56 15.71 -32.52 0.13
CA ASP A 56 14.45 -33.07 -0.31
C ASP A 56 13.28 -32.49 0.51
N ALA A 57 12.34 -31.80 -0.17
CA ALA A 57 11.21 -31.14 0.46
C ALA A 57 10.35 -32.15 1.25
N GLU A 58 10.30 -33.41 0.83
CA GLU A 58 9.63 -34.48 1.59
C GLU A 58 10.32 -34.80 2.93
N HIS A 59 11.66 -34.72 3.01
CA HIS A 59 12.38 -34.85 4.28
C HIS A 59 12.19 -33.63 5.19
N PHE A 60 11.99 -32.43 4.61
CA PHE A 60 11.59 -31.22 5.34
C PHE A 60 10.18 -31.36 5.93
N PHE A 61 9.21 -31.89 5.16
CA PHE A 61 7.84 -32.10 5.64
C PHE A 61 7.71 -33.28 6.62
N ALA A 62 8.47 -34.36 6.44
CA ALA A 62 8.52 -35.49 7.37
C ALA A 62 9.17 -35.11 8.71
N ALA A 63 10.11 -34.16 8.73
CA ALA A 63 10.70 -33.60 9.95
C ALA A 63 9.76 -32.67 10.75
N LEU A 64 8.59 -32.32 10.19
CA LEU A 64 7.51 -31.57 10.87
C LEU A 64 6.55 -32.50 11.63
N GLN A 65 6.62 -33.81 11.44
CA GLN A 65 5.85 -34.77 12.23
C GLN A 65 6.59 -35.10 13.53
N GLY A 66 6.11 -34.53 14.64
CA GLY A 66 6.47 -35.01 15.97
C GLY A 66 6.80 -33.94 16.99
N CYS A 67 5.92 -32.96 17.19
CA CYS A 67 5.57 -32.37 18.49
C CYS A 67 4.50 -31.30 18.25
N CYS A 68 3.24 -31.75 18.20
CA CYS A 68 2.08 -30.90 18.45
C CYS A 68 2.37 -30.04 19.70
N PHE A 69 2.16 -28.73 19.70
CA PHE A 69 1.43 -27.97 20.75
C PHE A 69 1.37 -26.48 20.39
N GLN A 70 0.17 -25.92 20.48
CA GLN A 70 -0.13 -24.49 20.62
C GLN A 70 0.67 -23.95 21.83
N ARG A 71 1.50 -22.93 21.61
CA ARG A 71 2.25 -22.26 22.69
C ARG A 71 1.26 -21.63 23.67
N GLN A 72 1.54 -21.70 24.97
CA GLN A 72 0.92 -20.80 25.94
C GLN A 72 1.58 -19.43 25.75
N MET A 73 0.90 -18.57 24.98
CA MET A 73 1.34 -17.21 24.67
C MET A 73 1.32 -16.39 25.95
N ALA A 74 2.21 -15.41 26.08
CA ALA A 74 2.06 -14.43 27.14
C ALA A 74 0.71 -13.75 26.95
N VAL A 75 -0.08 -13.71 28.01
CA VAL A 75 -1.36 -13.02 28.02
C VAL A 75 -1.08 -11.63 28.57
N GLN A 76 -1.46 -10.60 27.80
CA GLN A 76 -1.36 -9.23 28.29
C GLN A 76 -2.10 -9.11 29.63
N GLN A 77 -1.44 -8.52 30.62
CA GLN A 77 -2.01 -8.34 31.94
C GLN A 77 -3.19 -7.38 31.88
N ALA A 78 -4.21 -7.64 32.69
CA ALA A 78 -5.46 -6.89 32.64
C ALA A 78 -5.31 -5.39 32.98
N ASP A 79 -4.26 -5.01 33.69
CA ASP A 79 -3.91 -3.61 34.00
C ASP A 79 -2.93 -3.00 33.00
N GLY A 80 -2.52 -3.75 31.98
CA GLY A 80 -1.60 -3.34 30.93
C GLY A 80 -0.13 -3.27 31.36
N ILE A 81 0.20 -3.56 32.62
CA ILE A 81 1.59 -3.46 33.10
C ILE A 81 2.30 -4.79 32.83
N GLU A 82 3.41 -4.78 32.10
CA GLU A 82 4.17 -6.01 31.82
C GLU A 82 5.49 -6.00 32.57
N TYR A 83 5.66 -6.94 33.49
CA TYR A 83 6.92 -7.10 34.22
C TYR A 83 7.89 -7.94 33.40
N VAL A 84 8.99 -7.31 32.98
CA VAL A 84 10.05 -7.96 32.21
C VAL A 84 11.26 -8.20 33.11
N LEU A 85 11.55 -9.46 33.40
CA LEU A 85 12.78 -9.85 34.10
C LEU A 85 13.94 -9.80 33.11
N ALA A 86 14.82 -8.81 33.25
CA ALA A 86 15.95 -8.61 32.34
C ALA A 86 17.26 -9.14 32.95
N ILE A 87 17.96 -10.03 32.24
CA ILE A 87 19.21 -10.66 32.68
C ILE A 87 20.30 -10.43 31.63
N LYS A 88 21.52 -10.12 32.08
CA LYS A 88 22.70 -10.01 31.20
C LYS A 88 23.75 -11.07 31.49
N ILE A 89 24.19 -11.76 30.43
CA ILE A 89 25.13 -12.91 30.47
C ILE A 89 26.28 -12.74 29.47
N ASP A 90 27.50 -13.04 29.89
CA ASP A 90 28.71 -12.96 29.08
C ASP A 90 29.49 -14.27 29.07
N PHE A 91 30.58 -14.32 28.30
CA PHE A 91 31.37 -15.52 28.05
C PHE A 91 32.84 -15.31 28.42
N GLN A 92 33.60 -16.40 28.48
CA GLN A 92 35.04 -16.31 28.76
C GLN A 92 35.83 -15.68 27.60
N ASP A 93 35.41 -15.95 26.37
CA ASP A 93 35.98 -15.46 25.11
C ASP A 93 35.32 -14.18 24.60
N GLN A 94 34.14 -13.84 25.10
CA GLN A 94 33.42 -12.61 24.76
C GLN A 94 32.87 -12.00 26.05
N VAL A 95 33.57 -11.01 26.61
CA VAL A 95 33.15 -10.33 27.85
C VAL A 95 32.16 -9.21 27.53
N GLY A 96 31.19 -9.00 28.42
CA GLY A 96 30.20 -7.93 28.27
C GLY A 96 30.85 -6.56 28.36
N THR A 97 30.42 -5.64 27.49
CA THR A 97 31.05 -4.32 27.35
C THR A 97 30.10 -3.16 27.64
N ARG A 98 28.80 -3.33 27.40
CA ARG A 98 27.81 -2.31 27.74
C ARG A 98 27.54 -2.31 29.24
N SER A 99 27.37 -1.11 29.81
CA SER A 99 27.04 -0.98 31.23
C SER A 99 25.61 -1.46 31.51
N GLY A 100 25.34 -1.84 32.76
CA GLY A 100 23.97 -2.15 33.19
C GLY A 100 23.01 -0.99 32.91
N ASP A 101 23.44 0.24 33.21
CA ASP A 101 22.64 1.45 33.00
C ASP A 101 22.31 1.71 31.53
N GLN A 102 23.26 1.42 30.61
CA GLN A 102 23.00 1.56 29.17
C GLN A 102 21.93 0.57 28.70
N LEU A 103 22.02 -0.70 29.13
CA LEU A 103 21.04 -1.70 28.76
C LEU A 103 19.68 -1.43 29.43
N ASP A 104 19.67 -0.92 30.67
CA ASP A 104 18.44 -0.46 31.34
C ASP A 104 17.77 0.69 30.59
N GLN A 105 18.54 1.62 30.02
CA GLN A 105 17.99 2.69 29.18
C GLN A 105 17.30 2.12 27.93
N TYR A 106 17.88 1.09 27.30
CA TYR A 106 17.28 0.46 26.11
C TYR A 106 15.98 -0.28 26.39
N LEU A 107 15.78 -0.80 27.60
CA LEU A 107 14.56 -1.54 27.95
C LEU A 107 13.52 -0.66 28.65
N PHE A 108 13.93 0.18 29.60
CA PHE A 108 13.03 0.76 30.61
C PHE A 108 13.02 2.29 30.66
N ALA A 109 13.70 2.99 29.75
CA ALA A 109 13.66 4.45 29.72
C ALA A 109 12.23 4.97 29.50
N ASN A 110 11.89 6.09 30.17
CA ASN A 110 10.56 6.70 30.04
C ASN A 110 10.44 7.63 28.82
N GLN A 111 11.57 7.97 28.21
CA GLN A 111 11.72 8.89 27.10
C GLN A 111 12.78 8.37 26.13
N GLY A 112 12.73 8.83 24.88
CA GLY A 112 13.61 8.35 23.82
C GLY A 112 13.18 6.98 23.31
N ILE A 113 14.13 6.25 22.72
CA ILE A 113 13.89 4.96 22.08
C ILE A 113 14.24 3.86 23.08
N SER A 114 13.23 3.07 23.45
CA SER A 114 13.35 1.94 24.37
C SER A 114 12.21 0.96 24.17
N LEU A 115 12.33 -0.26 24.69
CA LEU A 115 11.26 -1.26 24.65
C LEU A 115 9.97 -0.69 25.27
N LYS A 116 10.12 -0.03 26.42
CA LYS A 116 9.02 0.63 27.12
C LYS A 116 8.33 1.71 26.29
N THR A 117 9.07 2.64 25.69
CA THR A 117 8.47 3.71 24.90
C THR A 117 7.83 3.19 23.62
N TYR A 118 8.39 2.16 23.00
CA TYR A 118 7.82 1.50 21.83
C TYR A 118 6.46 0.90 22.14
N TYR A 119 6.38 0.01 23.12
CA TYR A 119 5.13 -0.69 23.44
C TYR A 119 4.07 0.24 24.01
N ARG A 120 4.45 1.31 24.72
CA ARG A 120 3.49 2.35 25.14
C ARG A 120 2.90 3.10 23.96
N GLU A 121 3.69 3.41 22.92
CA GLU A 121 3.21 4.12 21.73
C GLU A 121 2.32 3.24 20.86
N VAL A 122 2.80 2.05 20.46
CA VAL A 122 2.07 1.19 19.53
C VAL A 122 0.77 0.63 20.11
N SER A 123 0.66 0.53 21.44
CA SER A 123 -0.52 0.08 22.18
C SER A 123 -1.48 1.20 22.59
N TYR A 124 -1.17 2.47 22.28
CA TYR A 124 -1.96 3.62 22.73
C TYR A 124 -2.05 3.75 24.25
N GLY A 125 -0.96 3.40 24.95
CA GLY A 125 -0.86 3.41 26.41
C GLY A 125 -1.54 2.23 27.11
N GLN A 126 -1.99 1.22 26.37
CA GLN A 126 -2.60 0.01 26.95
C GLN A 126 -1.55 -1.01 27.43
N MET A 127 -0.30 -0.89 27.01
CA MET A 127 0.82 -1.71 27.46
C MET A 127 1.95 -0.83 27.99
N GLU A 128 2.39 -1.12 29.21
CA GLU A 128 3.43 -0.39 29.94
C GLU A 128 4.48 -1.38 30.46
N ILE A 129 5.65 -1.37 29.83
CA ILE A 129 6.76 -2.24 30.23
C ILE A 129 7.42 -1.71 31.50
N GLN A 130 7.65 -2.60 32.47
CA GLN A 130 8.36 -2.28 33.71
C GLN A 130 9.35 -3.40 34.06
N ALA A 131 10.45 -3.03 34.72
CA ALA A 131 11.41 -4.01 35.20
C ALA A 131 10.89 -4.84 36.40
N GLY A 132 9.73 -4.49 36.96
CA GLY A 132 9.17 -5.14 38.13
C GLY A 132 10.08 -5.00 39.37
N PRO A 133 10.02 -5.97 40.29
CA PRO A 133 10.77 -5.92 41.56
C PRO A 133 12.29 -5.89 41.44
N ALA A 134 12.87 -6.38 40.34
CA ALA A 134 14.30 -6.28 40.09
C ALA A 134 14.76 -4.83 39.93
N ASN A 135 13.88 -3.89 39.57
CA ASN A 135 14.20 -2.47 39.36
C ASN A 135 15.39 -2.27 38.40
N GLY A 136 15.27 -2.87 37.21
CA GLY A 136 16.26 -2.88 36.13
C GLY A 136 16.95 -4.23 35.95
N MET A 137 17.97 -4.25 35.11
CA MET A 137 18.73 -5.42 34.69
C MET A 137 19.43 -6.10 35.86
N LEU A 138 19.53 -7.43 35.80
CA LEU A 138 20.33 -8.25 36.70
C LEU A 138 21.49 -8.95 35.96
N PRO A 139 22.65 -9.12 36.60
CA PRO A 139 23.04 -8.57 37.90
C PRO A 139 23.18 -7.04 37.84
N LYS A 140 23.17 -6.38 39.00
CA LYS A 140 23.28 -4.91 39.09
C LYS A 140 24.66 -4.38 38.71
N GLY A 141 24.71 -3.12 38.29
CA GLY A 141 25.93 -2.44 37.86
C GLY A 141 26.53 -3.07 36.60
N ASN A 142 27.86 -3.13 36.52
CA ASN A 142 28.58 -3.69 35.36
C ASN A 142 28.94 -5.17 35.51
N LYS A 143 28.34 -5.88 36.47
CA LYS A 143 28.54 -7.32 36.66
C LYS A 143 27.67 -8.09 35.67
N TRP A 144 28.25 -9.07 34.99
CA TRP A 144 27.56 -10.01 34.10
C TRP A 144 27.54 -11.40 34.72
N ILE A 145 26.51 -12.20 34.43
CA ILE A 145 26.57 -13.64 34.68
C ILE A 145 27.57 -14.24 33.68
N ARG A 146 28.46 -15.11 34.14
CA ARG A 146 29.39 -15.80 33.25
C ARG A 146 28.82 -17.15 32.82
N ALA A 147 28.65 -17.37 31.53
CA ALA A 147 28.26 -18.65 30.96
C ALA A 147 29.35 -19.72 31.19
N ASN A 148 28.94 -20.99 31.24
CA ASN A 148 29.85 -22.12 31.52
C ASN A 148 30.73 -22.49 30.33
N ARG A 149 30.30 -22.15 29.12
CA ARG A 149 31.02 -22.41 27.86
C ARG A 149 31.36 -21.10 27.15
N LEU A 150 32.21 -21.23 26.14
CA LEU A 150 32.57 -20.14 25.23
C LEU A 150 31.36 -19.70 24.40
N MET A 151 31.31 -18.44 23.95
CA MET A 151 30.24 -17.94 23.09
C MET A 151 30.10 -18.80 21.84
N SER A 152 31.23 -19.17 21.25
CA SER A 152 31.31 -20.09 20.12
C SER A 152 30.60 -21.41 20.36
N TYR A 153 30.54 -21.95 21.59
CA TYR A 153 29.74 -23.16 21.83
C TYR A 153 28.25 -22.90 21.60
N TYR A 154 27.71 -21.80 22.11
CA TYR A 154 26.29 -21.51 22.01
C TYR A 154 25.90 -21.06 20.60
N GLY A 155 26.74 -20.25 19.95
CA GLY A 155 26.51 -19.74 18.59
C GLY A 155 26.89 -20.70 17.45
N ASP A 156 27.77 -21.68 17.69
CA ASP A 156 28.22 -22.61 16.63
C ASP A 156 27.08 -23.48 16.08
N GLY A 157 26.98 -23.46 14.75
CA GLY A 157 25.96 -24.14 13.98
C GLY A 157 24.63 -23.38 13.92
N LYS A 158 23.88 -23.64 12.86
CA LYS A 158 22.58 -22.98 12.59
C LYS A 158 21.63 -23.04 13.80
N HIS A 159 21.34 -21.89 14.40
CA HIS A 159 20.29 -21.62 15.39
C HIS A 159 20.07 -22.79 16.35
N ASN A 160 21.07 -23.11 17.17
CA ASN A 160 21.02 -24.26 18.06
C ASN A 160 20.14 -23.99 19.29
N VAL A 161 18.82 -24.08 19.11
CA VAL A 161 17.81 -23.79 20.15
C VAL A 161 18.07 -24.58 21.45
N SER A 162 18.63 -25.80 21.36
CA SER A 162 18.97 -26.57 22.56
C SER A 162 20.04 -25.89 23.41
N ARG A 163 21.07 -25.32 22.76
CA ARG A 163 22.14 -24.57 23.45
C ARG A 163 21.65 -23.22 23.92
N TYR A 164 20.75 -22.56 23.20
CA TYR A 164 20.12 -21.32 23.67
C TYR A 164 19.29 -21.55 24.93
N ARG A 165 18.51 -22.65 24.99
CA ARG A 165 17.80 -23.06 26.21
C ARG A 165 18.75 -23.30 27.39
N GLU A 166 19.91 -23.90 27.13
CA GLU A 166 20.95 -24.09 28.15
C GLU A 166 21.46 -22.74 28.68
N LEU A 167 21.81 -21.82 27.78
CA LEU A 167 22.28 -20.48 28.12
C LEU A 167 21.26 -19.69 28.94
N VAL A 168 19.99 -19.70 28.54
CA VAL A 168 18.90 -19.04 29.29
C VAL A 168 18.78 -19.61 30.70
N ARG A 169 18.87 -20.95 30.86
CA ARG A 169 18.84 -21.57 32.19
C ARG A 169 20.07 -21.23 33.03
N GLU A 170 21.23 -20.99 32.41
CA GLU A 170 22.42 -20.52 33.12
C GLU A 170 22.25 -19.09 33.61
N ALA A 171 21.72 -18.20 32.75
CA ALA A 171 21.38 -16.84 33.11
C ALA A 171 20.42 -16.78 34.31
N CYS A 172 19.34 -17.57 34.27
CA CYS A 172 18.37 -17.66 35.38
C CYS A 172 19.01 -18.18 36.68
N ARG A 173 19.79 -19.28 36.61
CA ARG A 173 20.52 -19.82 37.78
C ARG A 173 21.49 -18.81 38.37
N GLY A 174 22.09 -17.95 37.55
CA GLY A 174 23.02 -16.92 37.97
C GLY A 174 22.41 -15.85 38.88
N ILE A 175 21.09 -15.64 38.80
CA ILE A 175 20.35 -14.61 39.54
C ILE A 175 19.28 -15.16 40.48
N ASP A 176 19.13 -16.50 40.56
CA ASP A 176 18.15 -17.21 41.39
C ASP A 176 18.22 -16.86 42.89
N THR A 177 19.40 -16.51 43.40
CA THR A 177 19.55 -16.05 44.79
C THR A 177 19.29 -14.55 44.99
N GLU A 178 19.16 -13.78 43.90
CA GLU A 178 19.01 -12.32 43.90
C GLU A 178 17.54 -11.87 43.69
N ILE A 179 16.69 -12.71 43.10
CA ILE A 179 15.28 -12.40 42.80
C ILE A 179 14.39 -13.63 43.01
N ASP A 180 13.13 -13.41 43.40
CA ASP A 180 12.10 -14.46 43.47
C ASP A 180 11.32 -14.48 42.14
N PHE A 181 11.50 -15.52 41.34
CA PHE A 181 10.88 -15.63 40.02
C PHE A 181 9.34 -15.61 40.06
N ARG A 182 8.72 -16.00 41.18
CA ARG A 182 7.26 -15.94 41.34
C ARG A 182 6.71 -14.52 41.27
N GLN A 183 7.55 -13.51 41.47
CA GLN A 183 7.13 -12.12 41.38
C GLN A 183 6.92 -11.65 39.93
N TYR A 184 7.34 -12.44 38.96
CA TYR A 184 7.17 -12.24 37.51
C TYR A 184 6.14 -13.19 36.90
N ASP A 185 5.36 -13.90 37.72
CA ASP A 185 4.16 -14.66 37.34
C ASP A 185 2.95 -13.89 37.87
N ARG A 186 2.60 -12.78 37.21
CA ARG A 186 1.60 -11.82 37.70
C ARG A 186 0.19 -12.39 37.65
N ASP A 187 -0.10 -13.20 36.63
CA ASP A 187 -1.40 -13.84 36.46
C ASP A 187 -1.55 -15.15 37.27
N ARG A 188 -0.46 -15.61 37.90
CA ARG A 188 -0.38 -16.82 38.75
C ARG A 188 -0.71 -18.09 38.00
N ASN A 189 -0.37 -18.16 36.72
CA ASN A 189 -0.54 -19.35 35.90
C ASN A 189 0.61 -20.39 36.11
N GLY A 190 1.60 -20.06 36.92
CA GLY A 190 2.76 -20.90 37.22
C GLY A 190 3.93 -20.71 36.26
N ILE A 191 3.90 -19.66 35.43
CA ILE A 191 4.88 -19.35 34.40
C ILE A 191 5.34 -17.90 34.56
N VAL A 192 6.64 -17.67 34.39
CA VAL A 192 7.19 -16.30 34.30
C VAL A 192 6.66 -15.65 33.04
N ASP A 193 5.97 -14.51 33.18
CA ASP A 193 5.29 -13.79 32.10
C ASP A 193 6.26 -13.42 30.98
N HIS A 194 7.34 -12.71 31.34
CA HIS A 194 8.32 -12.20 30.39
C HIS A 194 9.76 -12.29 30.93
N LEU A 195 10.61 -13.00 30.19
CA LEU A 195 12.05 -13.10 30.46
C LEU A 195 12.84 -12.56 29.27
N PHE A 196 13.75 -11.64 29.54
CA PHE A 196 14.56 -10.96 28.53
C PHE A 196 16.05 -11.14 28.86
N VAL A 197 16.80 -11.79 27.98
CA VAL A 197 18.22 -12.13 28.17
C VAL A 197 19.06 -11.40 27.14
N VAL A 198 19.96 -10.54 27.61
CA VAL A 198 20.98 -9.89 26.77
C VAL A 198 22.29 -10.65 26.91
N HIS A 199 22.83 -11.17 25.81
CA HIS A 199 24.16 -11.76 25.79
C HIS A 199 25.21 -10.78 25.27
N SER A 200 26.45 -10.90 25.73
CA SER A 200 27.57 -10.14 25.16
C SER A 200 27.92 -10.59 23.73
N GLY A 201 28.52 -9.72 22.93
CA GLY A 201 28.88 -9.99 21.53
C GLY A 201 27.90 -9.38 20.53
N ASP A 202 28.23 -9.47 19.24
CA ASP A 202 27.38 -8.99 18.16
C ASP A 202 26.28 -10.01 17.83
N ASP A 203 25.16 -9.52 17.31
CA ASP A 203 24.08 -10.37 16.81
C ASP A 203 24.49 -11.01 15.49
N GLU A 204 24.33 -12.32 15.38
CA GLU A 204 24.49 -13.00 14.10
C GLU A 204 23.49 -12.43 13.08
N ALA A 205 22.25 -12.09 13.46
CA ALA A 205 21.25 -11.53 12.55
C ALA A 205 21.70 -10.20 11.92
N SER A 206 22.36 -9.33 12.68
CA SER A 206 22.84 -8.03 12.21
C SER A 206 24.17 -8.08 11.46
N THR A 207 24.96 -9.14 11.65
CA THR A 207 26.31 -9.30 11.08
C THR A 207 26.41 -10.40 10.03
N PHE A 208 25.30 -11.08 9.74
CA PHE A 208 25.26 -12.21 8.82
C PHE A 208 25.68 -11.80 7.41
N THR A 209 26.66 -12.50 6.85
CA THR A 209 27.19 -12.27 5.50
C THR A 209 26.95 -13.45 4.55
N GLY A 210 26.01 -14.35 4.90
CA GLY A 210 25.72 -15.56 4.13
C GLY A 210 26.37 -16.84 4.69
N THR A 211 27.23 -16.72 5.71
CA THR A 211 27.87 -17.85 6.39
C THR A 211 27.64 -17.75 7.89
N PHE A 212 27.12 -18.81 8.51
CA PHE A 212 26.92 -18.86 9.96
C PHE A 212 28.26 -18.82 10.69
N GLY A 213 28.41 -17.83 11.56
CA GLY A 213 29.55 -17.64 12.43
C GLY A 213 29.34 -18.22 13.84
N PRO A 214 30.23 -17.84 14.77
CA PRO A 214 30.13 -18.22 16.18
C PRO A 214 29.22 -17.30 17.00
N ASN A 215 28.59 -16.29 16.40
CA ASN A 215 27.70 -15.39 17.13
C ASN A 215 26.36 -16.07 17.40
N ILE A 216 25.67 -15.60 18.43
CA ILE A 216 24.33 -16.07 18.77
C ILE A 216 23.33 -15.25 17.95
N TRP A 217 22.31 -15.92 17.43
CA TRP A 217 21.25 -15.28 16.68
C TRP A 217 20.13 -14.85 17.62
N SER A 218 19.73 -13.56 17.56
CA SER A 218 18.62 -13.04 18.36
C SER A 218 17.30 -13.77 18.07
N VAL A 219 16.62 -14.22 19.11
CA VAL A 219 15.52 -15.19 18.98
C VAL A 219 14.70 -15.25 20.26
N LEU A 220 13.40 -15.48 20.13
CA LEU A 220 12.56 -15.92 21.22
C LEU A 220 12.76 -17.43 21.39
N VAL A 221 13.50 -17.81 22.43
CA VAL A 221 13.81 -19.20 22.77
C VAL A 221 12.60 -19.86 23.42
N PRO A 222 11.89 -20.82 22.80
CA PRO A 222 10.74 -21.48 23.37
C PRO A 222 11.15 -22.75 24.13
N ARG A 223 10.27 -23.25 24.99
CA ARG A 223 10.44 -24.52 25.73
C ARG A 223 11.73 -24.55 26.54
N VAL A 224 12.05 -23.45 27.20
CA VAL A 224 13.18 -23.37 28.14
C VAL A 224 12.96 -24.37 29.28
N ASN A 225 11.74 -24.51 29.78
CA ASN A 225 11.33 -25.51 30.79
C ASN A 225 12.25 -25.53 32.04
N GLY A 226 12.80 -24.37 32.42
CA GLY A 226 13.50 -24.21 33.69
C GLY A 226 12.50 -23.94 34.81
N LYS A 227 12.71 -24.47 36.02
CA LYS A 227 11.88 -24.16 37.19
C LYS A 227 12.71 -23.42 38.23
N PHE A 228 12.21 -22.26 38.65
CA PHE A 228 12.85 -21.34 39.59
C PHE A 228 11.77 -20.85 40.55
N ASP A 229 12.03 -20.91 41.85
CA ASP A 229 11.07 -20.56 42.93
C ASP A 229 9.66 -21.19 42.81
N GLY A 230 9.54 -22.32 42.10
CA GLY A 230 8.27 -23.01 41.89
C GLY A 230 7.47 -22.58 40.66
N VAL A 231 7.92 -21.57 39.91
CA VAL A 231 7.35 -21.17 38.61
C VAL A 231 8.24 -21.62 37.45
N MET A 232 7.66 -21.73 36.25
CA MET A 232 8.35 -22.18 35.05
C MET A 232 8.78 -21.00 34.18
N VAL A 233 10.04 -21.01 33.73
CA VAL A 233 10.48 -20.21 32.58
C VAL A 233 10.17 -21.01 31.32
N ALA A 234 9.10 -20.64 30.61
CA ALA A 234 8.63 -21.34 29.41
C ALA A 234 9.34 -20.85 28.13
N ALA A 235 9.56 -19.55 28.02
CA ALA A 235 10.26 -18.92 26.91
C ALA A 235 11.15 -17.77 27.42
N ALA A 236 12.05 -17.29 26.57
CA ALA A 236 12.85 -16.11 26.83
C ALA A 236 13.23 -15.42 25.54
N VAL A 237 13.14 -14.09 25.51
CA VAL A 237 13.80 -13.29 24.47
C VAL A 237 15.31 -13.36 24.71
N LEU A 238 16.08 -13.75 23.70
CA LEU A 238 17.54 -13.80 23.74
C LEU A 238 18.07 -12.87 22.65
N VAL A 239 18.77 -11.80 23.02
CA VAL A 239 19.31 -10.81 22.08
C VAL A 239 20.74 -10.40 22.42
N ALA A 240 21.45 -9.81 21.46
CA ALA A 240 22.84 -9.41 21.61
C ALA A 240 23.03 -7.97 22.13
N GLU A 241 24.13 -7.69 22.83
CA GLU A 241 24.50 -6.32 23.24
C GLU A 241 25.04 -5.47 22.07
N GLU A 242 25.55 -6.11 21.01
CA GLU A 242 26.08 -5.47 19.79
C GLU A 242 27.15 -4.40 20.03
N PRO A 243 28.34 -4.78 20.57
CA PRO A 243 29.40 -3.82 20.90
C PRO A 243 30.10 -3.21 19.69
N SER A 244 30.01 -3.82 18.50
CA SER A 244 30.60 -3.26 17.27
C SER A 244 29.81 -2.08 16.72
N PHE A 245 28.62 -1.81 17.26
CA PHE A 245 27.74 -0.73 16.87
C PHE A 245 27.64 0.33 17.98
N LYS A 246 27.26 1.56 17.62
CA LYS A 246 27.10 2.66 18.60
C LYS A 246 26.05 2.31 19.67
N HIS A 247 24.97 1.71 19.24
CA HIS A 247 23.88 1.13 20.02
C HIS A 247 23.47 -0.18 19.34
N PRO A 248 22.81 -1.11 20.06
CA PRO A 248 22.16 -2.23 19.40
C PRO A 248 21.04 -1.74 18.47
N HIS A 249 20.67 -2.56 17.50
CA HIS A 249 19.50 -2.37 16.65
C HIS A 249 18.24 -2.65 17.48
N LEU A 250 17.70 -1.62 18.15
CA LEU A 250 16.62 -1.79 19.12
C LEU A 250 15.31 -2.30 18.51
N GLY A 251 15.07 -2.12 17.21
CA GLY A 251 13.95 -2.78 16.55
C GLY A 251 13.98 -4.31 16.63
N ILE A 252 15.15 -4.93 16.70
CA ILE A 252 15.30 -6.38 16.96
C ILE A 252 14.74 -6.74 18.34
N TYR A 253 15.07 -5.93 19.36
CA TYR A 253 14.59 -6.17 20.72
C TYR A 253 13.06 -6.11 20.76
N PHE A 254 12.47 -5.19 20.00
CA PHE A 254 11.04 -4.99 19.96
C PHE A 254 10.33 -6.12 19.20
N HIS A 255 10.91 -6.55 18.07
CA HIS A 255 10.44 -7.66 17.25
C HIS A 255 10.38 -8.97 18.05
N GLU A 256 11.47 -9.33 18.72
CA GLU A 256 11.54 -10.56 19.52
C GLU A 256 10.62 -10.53 20.75
N PHE A 257 10.44 -9.36 21.35
CA PHE A 257 9.47 -9.21 22.43
C PHE A 257 8.03 -9.39 21.92
N PHE A 258 7.71 -9.01 20.67
CA PHE A 258 6.34 -9.17 20.17
C PHE A 258 6.00 -10.64 19.91
N HIS A 259 6.99 -11.43 19.50
CA HIS A 259 6.84 -12.88 19.43
C HIS A 259 6.41 -13.47 20.78
N ASP A 260 6.72 -12.85 21.93
CA ASP A 260 6.34 -13.34 23.24
C ASP A 260 4.81 -13.40 23.43
N PHE A 261 4.09 -12.45 22.82
CA PHE A 261 2.63 -12.41 22.70
C PHE A 261 2.06 -13.27 21.57
N GLY A 262 2.92 -14.02 20.87
CA GLY A 262 2.52 -14.97 19.82
C GLY A 262 2.52 -14.41 18.41
N ALA A 263 2.98 -13.17 18.22
CA ALA A 263 3.07 -12.55 16.91
C ALA A 263 3.90 -13.41 15.94
N PRO A 264 3.42 -13.62 14.71
CA PRO A 264 4.20 -14.30 13.67
C PRO A 264 5.13 -13.31 12.98
N ASP A 265 6.15 -13.85 12.33
CA ASP A 265 6.79 -13.14 11.23
C ASP A 265 5.77 -12.87 10.12
N VAL A 266 5.86 -11.75 9.41
CA VAL A 266 4.97 -11.46 8.27
C VAL A 266 5.69 -11.43 6.93
N TYR A 267 6.98 -11.80 6.91
CA TYR A 267 7.75 -12.06 5.70
C TYR A 267 7.75 -13.55 5.33
N GLY A 268 7.99 -13.87 4.06
CA GLY A 268 8.14 -15.26 3.63
C GLY A 268 9.34 -15.93 4.29
N SER A 269 9.14 -17.05 4.99
CA SER A 269 10.25 -17.87 5.51
C SER A 269 10.72 -18.86 4.43
N PRO A 270 12.04 -19.11 4.24
CA PRO A 270 13.16 -18.72 5.09
C PRO A 270 13.93 -17.45 4.68
N MET A 271 13.50 -16.71 3.66
CA MET A 271 14.21 -15.55 3.09
C MET A 271 13.22 -14.53 2.52
N ILE A 272 13.61 -13.26 2.42
CA ILE A 272 12.79 -12.19 1.80
C ILE A 272 12.20 -12.66 0.48
N ASP A 273 10.90 -12.45 0.34
CA ASP A 273 10.20 -12.57 -0.91
C ASP A 273 9.19 -11.43 -1.07
N ALA A 274 8.36 -11.53 -2.11
CA ALA A 274 7.33 -10.56 -2.45
C ALA A 274 6.30 -10.30 -1.34
N ARG A 275 6.26 -11.08 -0.25
CA ARG A 275 5.29 -10.87 0.85
C ARG A 275 5.84 -9.94 1.93
N ASP A 276 7.14 -9.65 1.91
CA ASP A 276 7.77 -8.77 2.89
C ASP A 276 7.50 -7.29 2.62
N HIS A 277 7.77 -6.44 3.61
CA HIS A 277 7.51 -5.01 3.55
C HIS A 277 8.30 -4.22 4.59
N LYS A 278 8.41 -2.91 4.36
CA LYS A 278 9.04 -1.97 5.30
C LYS A 278 8.10 -1.43 6.38
N TRP A 279 6.79 -1.66 6.24
CA TRP A 279 5.76 -0.93 6.97
C TRP A 279 5.31 -1.55 8.30
N GLY A 280 5.82 -2.73 8.64
CA GLY A 280 5.48 -3.44 9.87
C GLY A 280 6.70 -3.98 10.59
N LEU A 281 6.74 -3.85 11.93
CA LEU A 281 7.82 -4.38 12.78
C LEU A 281 8.14 -5.87 12.51
N MET A 282 7.12 -6.67 12.19
CA MET A 282 7.28 -8.11 11.98
C MET A 282 7.72 -8.49 10.55
N GLY A 283 7.94 -7.52 9.67
CA GLY A 283 8.61 -7.73 8.37
C GLY A 283 10.13 -7.82 8.53
N MET A 284 10.89 -8.15 7.47
CA MET A 284 12.36 -8.21 7.59
C MET A 284 13.00 -6.84 7.68
N TYR A 285 12.43 -5.82 7.01
CA TYR A 285 12.99 -4.47 7.01
C TYR A 285 12.53 -3.62 8.19
N GLY A 286 11.34 -3.88 8.72
CA GLY A 286 10.72 -3.14 9.83
C GLY A 286 11.62 -2.92 11.06
N PRO A 287 12.28 -3.96 11.61
CA PRO A 287 13.12 -3.82 12.81
C PRO A 287 14.42 -3.07 12.55
N TYR A 288 14.84 -2.94 11.28
CA TYR A 288 16.06 -2.24 10.89
C TYR A 288 15.83 -0.80 10.45
N GLN A 289 14.59 -0.28 10.46
CA GLN A 289 14.34 1.12 10.09
C GLN A 289 15.05 2.09 11.05
N GLY A 290 15.60 3.17 10.49
CA GLY A 290 16.53 4.03 11.21
C GLY A 290 17.33 4.96 10.31
N ASP A 291 18.33 5.63 10.88
CA ASP A 291 19.29 6.36 10.06
C ASP A 291 20.17 5.36 9.30
N MET A 292 20.42 5.64 8.01
CA MET A 292 21.23 4.76 7.18
C MET A 292 22.71 4.93 7.52
N VAL A 293 23.32 3.90 8.08
CA VAL A 293 24.74 3.82 8.40
C VAL A 293 25.35 2.66 7.60
N ASN A 294 26.32 2.97 6.73
CA ASN A 294 26.97 1.98 5.86
C ASN A 294 25.99 1.12 5.05
N GLY A 295 24.88 1.71 4.59
CA GLY A 295 23.90 1.01 3.74
C GLY A 295 22.84 0.20 4.49
N SER A 296 22.93 0.08 5.82
CA SER A 296 21.90 -0.49 6.71
C SER A 296 21.22 0.60 7.53
N GLY A 297 19.93 0.44 7.83
CA GLY A 297 19.31 1.24 8.88
C GLY A 297 19.82 0.80 10.25
N ASP A 298 19.94 1.76 11.17
CA ASP A 298 20.56 1.57 12.48
C ASP A 298 19.61 1.01 13.56
N GLY A 299 18.37 0.66 13.18
CA GLY A 299 17.36 0.04 14.06
C GLY A 299 16.83 0.94 15.17
N MET A 300 17.08 2.26 15.10
CA MET A 300 16.62 3.22 16.12
C MET A 300 15.27 3.87 15.79
N ASN A 301 14.73 3.62 14.61
CA ASN A 301 13.38 4.06 14.28
C ASN A 301 12.59 2.95 13.59
N PRO A 302 12.42 1.79 14.26
CA PRO A 302 11.71 0.67 13.69
C PRO A 302 10.27 1.06 13.36
N SER A 303 9.71 0.38 12.36
CA SER A 303 8.31 0.59 11.97
C SER A 303 7.37 0.24 13.12
N HIS A 304 6.22 0.90 13.17
CA HIS A 304 5.10 0.41 13.99
C HIS A 304 4.70 -1.00 13.60
N ILE A 305 4.05 -1.68 14.52
CA ILE A 305 3.29 -2.91 14.23
C ILE A 305 2.14 -2.54 13.27
N MET A 306 1.99 -3.31 12.19
CA MET A 306 0.91 -3.11 11.21
C MET A 306 -0.48 -3.25 11.87
N GLY A 307 -1.49 -2.54 11.36
CA GLY A 307 -2.84 -2.51 11.92
C GLY A 307 -3.45 -3.89 12.13
N TYR A 308 -3.25 -4.85 11.21
CA TYR A 308 -3.74 -6.21 11.37
C TYR A 308 -3.22 -6.88 12.65
N LEU A 309 -1.91 -6.80 12.90
CA LEU A 309 -1.34 -7.35 14.12
C LEU A 309 -1.68 -6.49 15.35
N LYS A 310 -1.96 -5.19 15.22
CA LYS A 310 -2.51 -4.40 16.34
C LYS A 310 -3.95 -4.80 16.70
N TRP A 311 -4.71 -5.36 15.75
CA TRP A 311 -6.05 -5.89 15.95
C TRP A 311 -6.04 -7.32 16.48
N ASP A 312 -5.09 -8.13 16.02
CA ASP A 312 -4.93 -9.53 16.42
C ASP A 312 -3.45 -9.94 16.43
N PHE A 313 -2.81 -9.91 17.60
CA PHE A 313 -1.35 -10.06 17.73
C PHE A 313 -0.82 -11.30 17.02
N ASP A 314 -1.51 -12.44 17.14
CA ASP A 314 -1.00 -13.73 16.69
C ASP A 314 -1.49 -14.15 15.30
N ALA A 315 -2.30 -13.30 14.66
CA ALA A 315 -2.87 -13.48 13.33
C ALA A 315 -3.76 -14.73 13.17
N ARG A 316 -4.37 -15.21 14.27
CA ARG A 316 -5.21 -16.42 14.32
C ARG A 316 -6.62 -16.10 14.82
N PRO A 317 -7.50 -15.60 13.95
CA PRO A 317 -8.85 -15.16 14.32
C PRO A 317 -9.70 -16.28 14.95
N GLU A 318 -9.37 -17.56 14.72
CA GLU A 318 -10.08 -18.70 15.29
C GLU A 318 -9.97 -18.83 16.81
N ASN A 319 -8.97 -18.21 17.44
CA ASN A 319 -8.79 -18.25 18.89
C ASN A 319 -9.33 -16.99 19.61
N GLY A 320 -10.04 -16.13 18.88
CA GLY A 320 -10.38 -14.78 19.29
C GLY A 320 -9.45 -13.76 18.65
N ARG A 321 -9.72 -12.47 18.87
CA ARG A 321 -8.83 -11.38 18.44
C ARG A 321 -8.29 -10.69 19.67
N HIS A 322 -6.98 -10.69 19.84
CA HIS A 322 -6.31 -10.32 21.09
C HIS A 322 -5.43 -9.07 20.97
N GLY A 323 -5.88 -8.05 20.23
CA GLY A 323 -5.14 -6.81 20.00
C GLY A 323 -5.54 -5.60 20.85
N TRP A 324 -4.84 -4.49 20.65
CA TRP A 324 -5.08 -3.19 21.31
C TRP A 324 -6.18 -2.35 20.65
N LEU A 325 -6.54 -2.65 19.41
CA LEU A 325 -7.56 -1.91 18.67
C LEU A 325 -8.60 -2.85 18.05
N LYS A 326 -9.66 -2.26 17.52
CA LYS A 326 -10.69 -2.97 16.74
C LYS A 326 -10.86 -2.28 15.39
N THR A 327 -11.38 -3.03 14.42
CA THR A 327 -11.72 -2.47 13.11
C THR A 327 -13.04 -1.70 13.15
N THR A 328 -13.10 -0.64 12.34
CA THR A 328 -14.36 0.03 11.96
C THR A 328 -14.78 -0.47 10.59
N LYS A 329 -15.91 -1.16 10.51
CA LYS A 329 -16.40 -1.73 9.26
C LYS A 329 -17.02 -0.66 8.37
N ILE A 330 -16.66 -0.69 7.10
CA ILE A 330 -17.30 0.09 6.04
C ILE A 330 -18.04 -0.90 5.16
N GLY A 331 -19.36 -0.75 5.05
CA GLY A 331 -20.23 -1.64 4.28
C GLY A 331 -21.21 -0.92 3.36
N GLU A 332 -21.07 0.40 3.25
CA GLU A 332 -21.87 1.28 2.39
C GLU A 332 -20.99 2.39 1.81
N ASN A 333 -21.46 3.08 0.78
CA ASN A 333 -20.71 4.16 0.14
C ASN A 333 -20.44 5.29 1.15
N VAL A 334 -19.18 5.72 1.26
CA VAL A 334 -18.75 6.84 2.12
C VAL A 334 -17.89 7.79 1.30
N VAL A 335 -18.35 9.04 1.19
CA VAL A 335 -17.59 10.13 0.56
C VAL A 335 -16.80 10.88 1.63
N ASN A 336 -15.54 11.21 1.35
CA ASN A 336 -14.66 11.97 2.25
C ASN A 336 -14.50 11.35 3.66
N LEU A 337 -14.31 10.04 3.73
CA LEU A 337 -13.97 9.34 4.97
C LEU A 337 -12.65 9.90 5.55
N PRO A 338 -12.65 10.45 6.77
CA PRO A 338 -11.41 10.87 7.43
C PRO A 338 -10.67 9.66 8.02
N VAL A 339 -9.41 9.50 7.64
CA VAL A 339 -8.50 8.44 8.11
C VAL A 339 -7.34 9.07 8.89
N PRO A 340 -7.44 9.14 10.23
CA PRO A 340 -6.36 9.66 11.06
C PRO A 340 -5.18 8.68 11.09
N CYS A 341 -3.96 9.21 11.20
CA CYS A 341 -2.73 8.43 11.26
C CYS A 341 -2.72 7.47 12.46
N ILE A 342 -2.42 6.19 12.20
CA ILE A 342 -2.59 5.08 13.15
C ILE A 342 -1.57 5.14 14.30
N GLU A 343 -0.48 5.88 14.15
CA GLU A 343 0.57 6.02 15.14
C GLU A 343 0.05 6.69 16.41
N LEU A 344 -0.88 7.63 16.27
CA LEU A 344 -1.45 8.41 17.36
C LEU A 344 -2.93 8.09 17.63
N ASN A 345 -3.59 7.37 16.71
CA ASN A 345 -5.03 7.11 16.77
C ASN A 345 -5.29 5.61 16.58
N PRO A 346 -6.07 4.95 17.46
CA PRO A 346 -6.42 3.53 17.31
C PRO A 346 -7.53 3.33 16.26
N THR A 347 -7.31 3.79 15.03
CA THR A 347 -8.29 3.72 13.93
C THR A 347 -7.74 2.82 12.81
N LEU A 348 -8.53 1.80 12.49
CA LEU A 348 -8.27 0.85 11.39
C LEU A 348 -9.61 0.55 10.72
N PHE A 349 -9.72 0.79 9.42
CA PHE A 349 -10.96 0.51 8.70
C PHE A 349 -10.90 -0.87 8.03
N GLU A 350 -12.03 -1.57 8.01
CA GLU A 350 -12.20 -2.89 7.37
C GLU A 350 -13.27 -2.80 6.28
N ILE A 351 -12.91 -3.19 5.05
CA ILE A 351 -13.84 -3.31 3.93
C ILE A 351 -13.91 -4.79 3.52
N ASN A 352 -15.08 -5.40 3.70
CA ASN A 352 -15.27 -6.81 3.35
C ASN A 352 -15.47 -6.98 1.84
N ILE A 353 -14.81 -7.97 1.26
CA ILE A 353 -15.11 -8.40 -0.11
C ILE A 353 -16.42 -9.20 -0.05
N LEU A 354 -17.40 -8.78 -0.86
CA LEU A 354 -18.73 -9.40 -0.86
C LEU A 354 -18.63 -10.91 -1.11
N GLU A 355 -19.45 -11.67 -0.37
CA GLU A 355 -19.51 -13.15 -0.39
C GLU A 355 -18.23 -13.88 0.09
N ARG A 356 -17.16 -13.16 0.45
CA ARG A 356 -15.91 -13.72 1.01
C ARG A 356 -15.70 -13.28 2.45
N LYS A 357 -16.17 -14.08 3.40
CA LYS A 357 -16.12 -13.75 4.84
C LYS A 357 -14.73 -13.69 5.47
N LYS A 358 -13.70 -14.15 4.76
CA LYS A 358 -12.32 -14.27 5.25
C LYS A 358 -11.33 -13.45 4.42
N GLU A 359 -11.84 -12.65 3.48
CA GLU A 359 -11.01 -11.88 2.57
C GLU A 359 -11.52 -10.43 2.56
N PHE A 360 -10.63 -9.50 2.89
CA PHE A 360 -11.01 -8.11 3.13
C PHE A 360 -9.80 -7.18 3.00
N PHE A 361 -10.09 -5.90 2.81
CA PHE A 361 -9.08 -4.84 2.87
C PHE A 361 -9.09 -4.17 4.24
N LEU A 362 -7.89 -3.87 4.75
CA LEU A 362 -7.69 -2.97 5.89
C LEU A 362 -7.03 -1.69 5.42
N ILE A 363 -7.51 -0.56 5.93
CA ILE A 363 -7.00 0.77 5.60
C ILE A 363 -6.43 1.43 6.84
N GLU A 364 -5.17 1.86 6.76
CA GLU A 364 -4.50 2.68 7.77
C GLU A 364 -3.76 3.85 7.12
N ASN A 365 -3.67 4.97 7.83
CA ASN A 365 -2.83 6.10 7.44
C ASN A 365 -1.51 6.05 8.21
N ARG A 366 -0.38 6.13 7.52
CA ARG A 366 0.97 6.21 8.10
C ARG A 366 1.61 7.54 7.74
N ASN A 367 2.18 8.23 8.72
CA ASN A 367 2.73 9.57 8.53
C ASN A 367 4.03 9.80 9.31
N THR A 368 5.12 9.95 8.56
CA THR A 368 6.47 10.21 9.08
C THR A 368 6.59 11.53 9.87
N GLY A 369 5.70 12.49 9.60
CA GLY A 369 5.56 13.79 10.26
C GLY A 369 4.41 13.87 11.28
N SER A 370 3.85 12.74 11.71
CA SER A 370 2.74 12.70 12.69
C SER A 370 3.10 13.35 14.04
N GLY A 371 4.37 13.26 14.43
CA GLY A 371 4.88 13.63 15.75
C GLY A 371 5.02 12.44 16.70
N ALA A 372 4.75 11.22 16.24
CA ALA A 372 5.09 9.97 16.91
C ALA A 372 6.61 9.82 17.10
N ILE A 373 7.03 8.98 18.05
CA ILE A 373 8.45 8.70 18.29
C ILE A 373 9.01 7.79 17.18
N TYR A 374 8.19 6.84 16.72
CA TYR A 374 8.52 5.84 15.69
C TYR A 374 7.89 6.20 14.33
N ASP A 375 8.11 5.37 13.30
CA ASP A 375 7.65 5.58 11.90
C ASP A 375 8.19 6.81 11.17
N ARG A 376 9.18 7.53 11.71
CA ARG A 376 9.79 8.72 11.10
C ARG A 376 10.75 8.39 9.96
N LYS A 377 11.07 7.11 9.75
CA LYS A 377 12.01 6.61 8.74
C LYS A 377 11.38 5.63 7.75
N LEU A 378 10.04 5.60 7.67
CA LEU A 378 9.34 4.92 6.60
C LEU A 378 9.69 5.54 5.23
N PRO A 379 9.51 4.81 4.12
CA PRO A 379 9.83 5.32 2.78
C PRO A 379 9.09 6.61 2.41
N GLU A 380 7.83 6.74 2.83
CA GLU A 380 6.93 7.85 2.52
C GLU A 380 5.79 7.94 3.56
N SER A 381 4.80 8.81 3.33
CA SER A 381 3.55 8.87 4.11
C SER A 381 2.35 8.60 3.20
N GLY A 382 1.24 8.12 3.74
CA GLY A 382 0.04 7.91 2.94
C GLY A 382 -0.91 6.86 3.51
N ILE A 383 -1.87 6.46 2.69
CA ILE A 383 -2.79 5.36 2.99
C ILE A 383 -2.14 4.04 2.61
N LEU A 384 -2.00 3.13 3.57
CA LEU A 384 -1.70 1.72 3.30
C LEU A 384 -3.00 0.94 3.18
N ILE A 385 -3.05 0.07 2.17
CA ILE A 385 -4.15 -0.87 1.94
C ILE A 385 -3.59 -2.28 2.09
N TRP A 386 -3.98 -2.96 3.16
CA TRP A 386 -3.62 -4.35 3.40
C TRP A 386 -4.73 -5.27 2.90
N HIS A 387 -4.42 -6.18 2.01
CA HIS A 387 -5.30 -7.24 1.56
C HIS A 387 -5.07 -8.49 2.42
N ILE A 388 -6.07 -8.83 3.23
CA ILE A 388 -6.00 -9.92 4.19
C ILE A 388 -6.82 -11.11 3.69
N ASP A 389 -6.23 -12.32 3.74
CA ASP A 389 -6.87 -13.59 3.41
C ASP A 389 -6.75 -14.58 4.58
N GLU A 390 -7.70 -14.53 5.50
CA GLU A 390 -7.83 -15.44 6.64
C GLU A 390 -8.28 -16.86 6.23
N SER A 391 -8.54 -17.13 4.94
CA SER A 391 -8.70 -18.53 4.47
C SER A 391 -7.35 -19.25 4.44
N LYS A 392 -6.26 -18.48 4.31
CA LYS A 392 -4.86 -18.91 4.42
C LYS A 392 -4.26 -18.59 5.79
N ALA A 393 -5.11 -18.41 6.81
CA ALA A 393 -4.67 -18.19 8.17
C ALA A 393 -3.63 -19.23 8.58
N ARG A 394 -2.54 -18.75 9.17
CA ARG A 394 -1.39 -19.58 9.48
C ARG A 394 -1.81 -20.72 10.41
N SER A 395 -1.23 -21.89 10.21
CA SER A 395 -1.37 -23.00 11.16
C SER A 395 -0.74 -22.61 12.51
N PRO A 396 -1.23 -23.14 13.65
CA PRO A 396 -0.56 -23.00 14.95
C PRO A 396 0.89 -23.48 15.00
N TYR A 397 1.34 -24.21 13.98
CA TYR A 397 2.70 -24.71 13.81
C TYR A 397 3.53 -23.92 12.79
N SER A 398 2.93 -22.91 12.14
CA SER A 398 3.63 -22.00 11.24
C SER A 398 4.33 -20.91 12.03
N ILE A 399 5.50 -20.50 11.54
CA ILE A 399 6.29 -19.40 12.08
C ILE A 399 5.92 -18.05 11.48
N ASP A 400 5.47 -18.04 10.22
CA ASP A 400 5.05 -16.83 9.52
C ASP A 400 3.55 -16.81 9.18
N ALA A 401 3.06 -15.59 8.94
CA ALA A 401 1.73 -15.24 8.45
C ALA A 401 1.80 -14.54 7.07
N GLY A 402 2.91 -14.62 6.35
CA GLY A 402 3.04 -13.91 5.07
C GLY A 402 2.03 -14.37 4.01
N GLN A 403 1.46 -15.58 4.12
CA GLN A 403 0.46 -16.08 3.16
C GLN A 403 -0.93 -15.46 3.28
N GLN A 404 -1.24 -14.84 4.42
CA GLN A 404 -2.54 -14.25 4.72
C GLN A 404 -2.53 -12.72 4.66
N ILE A 405 -1.37 -12.09 4.42
CA ILE A 405 -1.17 -10.65 4.43
C ILE A 405 -0.49 -10.25 3.13
N TRP A 406 -1.08 -9.28 2.42
CA TRP A 406 -0.50 -8.66 1.26
C TRP A 406 -0.64 -7.14 1.38
N LEU A 407 0.42 -6.39 1.12
CA LEU A 407 0.36 -4.93 1.02
C LEU A 407 0.10 -4.56 -0.42
N GLU A 408 -0.92 -3.77 -0.71
CA GLU A 408 -1.17 -3.35 -2.09
C GLU A 408 -0.23 -2.20 -2.46
N ASP A 409 0.72 -2.44 -3.39
CA ASP A 409 1.69 -1.45 -3.84
C ASP A 409 1.40 -1.02 -5.30
N PRO A 410 0.96 0.23 -5.54
CA PRO A 410 0.67 0.73 -6.88
C PRO A 410 1.91 0.95 -7.76
N ASN A 411 3.07 1.15 -7.15
CA ASN A 411 4.33 1.37 -7.87
C ASN A 411 5.06 0.05 -8.19
N ASP A 412 4.84 -0.98 -7.38
CA ASP A 412 5.40 -2.32 -7.57
C ASP A 412 4.37 -3.43 -7.26
N PRO A 413 3.33 -3.64 -8.10
CA PRO A 413 2.22 -4.52 -7.74
C PRO A 413 2.57 -6.02 -7.70
N GLN A 414 3.82 -6.40 -8.00
CA GLN A 414 4.35 -7.76 -7.86
C GLN A 414 5.41 -7.87 -6.76
N HIS A 415 5.74 -6.76 -6.09
CA HIS A 415 6.78 -6.66 -5.08
C HIS A 415 8.13 -7.24 -5.54
N ILE A 416 8.54 -6.89 -6.76
CA ILE A 416 9.82 -7.31 -7.35
C ILE A 416 10.97 -6.34 -7.04
N GLY A 417 10.72 -5.34 -6.20
CA GLY A 417 11.68 -4.34 -5.73
C GLY A 417 12.02 -3.30 -6.80
N ILE A 418 11.02 -2.68 -7.42
CA ILE A 418 11.24 -1.64 -8.44
C ILE A 418 11.90 -0.42 -7.79
N ASN A 419 13.05 0.04 -8.32
CA ASN A 419 13.67 1.27 -7.82
C ASN A 419 12.81 2.50 -8.19
N PRO A 420 12.38 3.32 -7.21
CA PRO A 420 11.57 4.52 -7.48
C PRO A 420 12.24 5.54 -8.42
N LYS A 421 13.56 5.51 -8.54
CA LYS A 421 14.35 6.45 -9.39
C LYS A 421 14.73 5.87 -10.75
N ASP A 422 14.68 4.55 -10.90
CA ASP A 422 14.98 3.86 -12.17
C ASP A 422 14.11 2.60 -12.29
N PRO A 423 12.97 2.70 -13.00
CA PRO A 423 12.06 1.57 -13.22
C PRO A 423 12.64 0.40 -14.02
N ASN A 424 13.90 0.44 -14.45
CA ASN A 424 14.60 -0.71 -15.05
C ASN A 424 15.44 -1.49 -14.02
N GLN A 425 15.68 -0.89 -12.84
CA GLN A 425 16.41 -1.55 -11.77
C GLN A 425 15.44 -2.32 -10.86
N ARG A 426 15.80 -3.55 -10.53
CA ARG A 426 15.08 -4.42 -9.60
C ARG A 426 16.01 -4.81 -8.46
N ASN A 427 15.58 -4.58 -7.22
CA ASN A 427 16.26 -5.00 -6.01
C ASN A 427 15.26 -5.03 -4.85
N LEU A 428 15.15 -6.15 -4.14
CA LEU A 428 14.23 -6.32 -3.01
C LEU A 428 14.43 -5.29 -1.89
N LYS A 429 15.59 -4.62 -1.82
CA LYS A 429 15.78 -3.43 -0.97
C LYS A 429 14.73 -2.34 -1.19
N PHE A 430 14.13 -2.24 -2.39
CA PHE A 430 13.12 -1.24 -2.72
C PHE A 430 11.68 -1.77 -2.58
N ILE A 431 11.49 -2.98 -2.06
CA ILE A 431 10.15 -3.54 -1.86
C ILE A 431 9.30 -2.59 -1.01
N SER A 432 8.06 -2.38 -1.42
CA SER A 432 7.07 -1.52 -0.72
C SER A 432 7.47 -0.05 -0.54
N ASP A 433 8.49 0.46 -1.26
CA ASP A 433 8.91 1.87 -1.12
C ASP A 433 7.89 2.89 -1.65
N GLY A 434 6.94 2.45 -2.49
CA GLY A 434 5.89 3.27 -3.09
C GLY A 434 4.48 2.75 -2.79
N ALA A 435 4.31 2.06 -1.66
CA ALA A 435 3.08 1.37 -1.30
C ALA A 435 2.01 2.28 -0.67
N ALA A 436 2.37 3.50 -0.25
CA ALA A 436 1.43 4.40 0.41
C ALA A 436 0.73 5.30 -0.61
N TYR A 437 -0.58 5.12 -0.73
CA TYR A 437 -1.41 5.90 -1.66
C TYR A 437 -1.56 7.34 -1.16
N SER A 438 -1.31 8.32 -2.03
CA SER A 438 -1.55 9.73 -1.75
C SER A 438 -1.85 10.54 -3.03
N THR A 439 -2.30 11.78 -2.86
CA THR A 439 -2.32 12.74 -3.98
C THR A 439 -0.91 13.22 -4.35
N ASP A 440 0.04 13.23 -3.41
CA ASP A 440 1.40 13.77 -3.61
C ASP A 440 2.22 12.94 -4.61
N ASP A 441 1.97 11.62 -4.66
CA ASP A 441 2.56 10.67 -5.61
C ASP A 441 1.61 10.26 -6.75
N GLN A 442 0.45 10.92 -6.86
CA GLN A 442 -0.61 10.68 -7.85
C GLN A 442 -1.26 9.28 -7.74
N GLN A 443 -1.07 8.56 -6.63
CA GLN A 443 -1.71 7.28 -6.38
C GLN A 443 -3.05 7.47 -5.65
N VAL A 444 -4.03 7.96 -6.39
CA VAL A 444 -5.31 8.44 -5.82
C VAL A 444 -6.45 7.42 -5.85
N ALA A 445 -6.21 6.21 -6.36
CA ALA A 445 -7.24 5.20 -6.56
C ALA A 445 -6.73 3.76 -6.43
N PHE A 446 -7.54 2.91 -5.82
CA PHE A 446 -7.45 1.45 -5.79
C PHE A 446 -8.84 0.87 -6.07
N MET A 447 -9.04 0.31 -7.25
CA MET A 447 -10.36 -0.05 -7.79
C MET A 447 -10.27 -1.20 -8.82
N PRO A 448 -11.39 -1.71 -9.36
CA PRO A 448 -11.40 -2.82 -10.33
C PRO A 448 -10.47 -2.63 -11.54
N SER A 449 -10.33 -1.39 -12.01
CA SER A 449 -9.56 -1.04 -13.20
C SER A 449 -8.10 -0.61 -12.95
N THR A 450 -7.64 -0.55 -11.69
CA THR A 450 -6.25 -0.14 -11.38
C THR A 450 -5.31 -1.35 -11.37
N ARG A 451 -4.01 -1.10 -11.17
CA ARG A 451 -3.01 -2.14 -10.88
C ARG A 451 -2.16 -1.67 -9.70
N PRO A 452 -2.25 -2.31 -8.52
CA PRO A 452 -3.10 -3.44 -8.20
C PRO A 452 -4.60 -3.07 -8.26
N ASN A 453 -5.47 -4.07 -8.35
CA ASN A 453 -6.92 -3.90 -8.40
C ASN A 453 -7.58 -4.44 -7.14
N THR A 454 -8.84 -4.08 -6.92
CA THR A 454 -9.61 -4.57 -5.77
C THR A 454 -10.17 -5.97 -5.97
N TYR A 455 -9.69 -6.77 -6.93
CA TYR A 455 -10.24 -8.11 -7.13
C TYR A 455 -9.92 -8.98 -5.93
N ALA A 456 -10.77 -9.98 -5.70
CA ALA A 456 -10.41 -11.06 -4.81
C ALA A 456 -9.24 -11.87 -5.37
N ASN A 457 -8.57 -12.62 -4.50
CA ASN A 457 -7.44 -13.49 -4.81
C ASN A 457 -7.75 -14.57 -5.87
N ASP A 458 -9.02 -14.92 -6.06
CA ASP A 458 -9.47 -15.83 -7.12
C ASP A 458 -9.74 -15.14 -8.47
N GLY A 459 -9.49 -13.83 -8.56
CA GLY A 459 -9.70 -12.98 -9.73
C GLY A 459 -11.11 -12.41 -9.84
N THR A 460 -12.02 -12.70 -8.90
CA THR A 460 -13.38 -12.16 -8.95
C THR A 460 -13.41 -10.66 -8.63
N PRO A 461 -14.07 -9.84 -9.46
CA PRO A 461 -14.25 -8.42 -9.16
C PRO A 461 -15.00 -8.19 -7.84
N SER A 462 -14.41 -7.46 -6.90
CA SER A 462 -15.06 -7.14 -5.63
C SER A 462 -16.12 -6.05 -5.73
N ARG A 463 -16.02 -5.23 -6.79
CA ARG A 463 -16.79 -3.99 -6.99
C ARG A 463 -16.52 -2.93 -5.90
N ILE A 464 -15.42 -3.07 -5.16
CA ILE A 464 -14.99 -2.04 -4.19
C ILE A 464 -14.13 -1.05 -4.95
N SER A 465 -14.37 0.23 -4.76
CA SER A 465 -13.49 1.30 -5.25
C SER A 465 -13.10 2.20 -4.08
N ILE A 466 -11.80 2.40 -3.89
CA ILE A 466 -11.23 3.39 -2.98
C ILE A 466 -10.64 4.48 -3.86
N THR A 467 -11.19 5.68 -3.81
CA THR A 467 -10.80 6.79 -4.70
C THR A 467 -10.67 8.10 -3.93
N ASN A 468 -10.25 9.17 -4.61
CA ASN A 468 -10.12 10.50 -4.03
C ASN A 468 -9.22 10.48 -2.77
N ILE A 469 -8.16 9.66 -2.79
CA ILE A 469 -7.20 9.56 -1.70
C ILE A 469 -6.42 10.88 -1.66
N GLY A 470 -6.59 11.63 -0.57
CA GLY A 470 -6.11 13.00 -0.42
C GLY A 470 -4.59 13.14 -0.24
N LEU A 471 -4.16 14.38 0.01
CA LEU A 471 -2.76 14.72 0.31
C LEU A 471 -2.29 14.08 1.62
N GLU A 472 -0.99 13.80 1.70
CA GLU A 472 -0.35 13.31 2.90
C GLU A 472 -0.65 14.20 4.12
N GLY A 473 -1.05 13.60 5.24
CA GLY A 473 -1.43 14.37 6.41
C GLY A 473 -1.73 13.52 7.63
N LYS A 474 -1.79 14.17 8.80
CA LYS A 474 -2.15 13.49 10.06
C LYS A 474 -3.56 12.89 10.01
N THR A 475 -4.39 13.42 9.11
CA THR A 475 -5.67 12.86 8.72
C THR A 475 -5.77 13.04 7.23
N MET A 476 -6.00 11.94 6.51
CA MET A 476 -6.25 11.95 5.07
C MET A 476 -7.73 11.72 4.82
N SER A 477 -8.23 12.11 3.66
CA SER A 477 -9.58 11.80 3.21
C SER A 477 -9.55 10.80 2.07
N LEU A 478 -10.54 9.92 2.00
CA LEU A 478 -10.76 9.05 0.84
C LEU A 478 -12.26 8.79 0.63
N THR A 479 -12.63 8.25 -0.52
CA THR A 479 -13.99 7.81 -0.84
C THR A 479 -14.01 6.30 -1.01
N VAL A 480 -14.93 5.61 -0.33
CA VAL A 480 -15.16 4.17 -0.48
C VAL A 480 -16.52 3.96 -1.15
N SER A 481 -16.54 3.16 -2.21
CA SER A 481 -17.76 2.87 -2.97
C SER A 481 -17.89 1.38 -3.27
N PHE A 482 -19.13 0.88 -3.25
CA PHE A 482 -19.50 -0.49 -3.58
C PHE A 482 -20.39 -0.49 -4.83
N GLY A 483 -19.91 -1.10 -5.92
CA GLY A 483 -20.53 -1.00 -7.24
C GLY A 483 -19.87 0.09 -8.07
N ASP A 484 -20.68 1.02 -8.58
CA ASP A 484 -20.19 2.18 -9.32
C ASP A 484 -19.78 3.33 -8.38
N THR A 485 -18.66 3.97 -8.72
CA THR A 485 -17.81 4.76 -7.81
C THR A 485 -18.51 5.99 -7.24
N TYR A 486 -19.43 6.61 -7.97
CA TYR A 486 -20.06 7.89 -7.55
C TYR A 486 -21.57 7.81 -7.41
N GLU A 487 -22.12 6.60 -7.25
CA GLU A 487 -23.56 6.40 -7.07
C GLU A 487 -24.05 6.75 -5.65
N PRO A 488 -25.28 7.30 -5.52
CA PRO A 488 -26.22 7.56 -6.60
C PRO A 488 -25.93 8.87 -7.35
N ASN A 489 -25.84 8.82 -8.69
CA ASN A 489 -25.64 9.98 -9.57
C ASN A 489 -26.52 9.94 -10.84
N ASN A 490 -27.57 9.11 -10.86
CA ASN A 490 -28.44 8.84 -12.02
C ASN A 490 -29.38 9.99 -12.47
N SER A 491 -29.27 11.20 -11.90
CA SER A 491 -30.14 12.33 -12.23
C SER A 491 -29.50 13.69 -11.92
N PHE A 492 -30.04 14.77 -12.49
CA PHE A 492 -29.59 16.14 -12.21
C PHE A 492 -29.59 16.50 -10.72
N VAL A 493 -30.54 15.95 -9.94
CA VAL A 493 -30.64 16.20 -8.48
C VAL A 493 -29.54 15.44 -7.73
N GLN A 494 -29.17 14.27 -8.22
CA GLN A 494 -28.16 13.39 -7.63
C GLN A 494 -26.75 13.66 -8.17
N ALA A 495 -26.60 14.59 -9.11
CA ALA A 495 -25.35 14.79 -9.83
C ALA A 495 -24.15 15.02 -8.91
N PHE A 496 -23.08 14.25 -9.08
CA PHE A 496 -21.89 14.29 -8.23
C PHE A 496 -21.07 15.59 -8.43
N PRO A 497 -20.66 16.31 -7.38
CA PRO A 497 -19.89 17.56 -7.52
C PRO A 497 -18.46 17.29 -8.01
N LEU A 498 -18.04 18.00 -9.07
CA LEU A 498 -16.67 17.95 -9.60
C LEU A 498 -15.81 19.09 -9.07
N GLU A 499 -14.54 18.77 -8.86
CA GLU A 499 -13.43 19.69 -8.62
C GLU A 499 -12.59 19.81 -9.90
N THR A 500 -12.03 20.99 -10.13
CA THR A 500 -11.23 21.26 -11.33
C THR A 500 -9.85 20.62 -11.21
N GLY A 501 -9.40 19.96 -12.27
CA GLY A 501 -8.08 19.31 -12.34
C GLY A 501 -8.04 17.91 -11.75
N GLN A 502 -9.10 17.47 -11.05
CA GLN A 502 -9.22 16.12 -10.53
C GLN A 502 -9.67 15.14 -11.61
N ILE A 503 -9.10 13.93 -11.59
CA ILE A 503 -9.49 12.81 -12.45
C ILE A 503 -10.56 11.99 -11.71
N TYR A 504 -11.68 11.74 -12.37
CA TYR A 504 -12.78 10.92 -11.86
C TYR A 504 -12.89 9.63 -12.66
N GLN A 505 -12.82 8.49 -11.97
CA GLN A 505 -12.98 7.17 -12.57
C GLN A 505 -14.31 6.56 -12.14
N SER A 506 -15.19 6.29 -13.09
CA SER A 506 -16.51 5.67 -12.85
C SER A 506 -16.86 4.66 -13.93
N PHE A 507 -17.96 3.95 -13.71
CA PHE A 507 -18.44 2.89 -14.58
C PHE A 507 -19.81 3.26 -15.11
N ILE A 508 -20.03 3.08 -16.41
CA ILE A 508 -21.39 2.82 -16.86
C ILE A 508 -21.66 1.36 -16.49
N PHE A 509 -22.28 1.15 -15.33
CA PHE A 509 -22.41 -0.13 -14.65
C PHE A 509 -23.48 -1.03 -15.26
N SER A 510 -24.46 -0.44 -15.94
CA SER A 510 -25.50 -1.15 -16.67
C SER A 510 -25.93 -0.40 -17.93
N ALA A 511 -26.70 -1.05 -18.81
CA ALA A 511 -27.21 -0.42 -20.03
C ALA A 511 -28.13 0.80 -19.78
N ASN A 512 -28.71 0.92 -18.58
CA ASN A 512 -29.58 2.04 -18.20
C ASN A 512 -28.87 3.08 -17.32
N ASP A 513 -27.60 2.84 -17.01
CA ASP A 513 -26.82 3.70 -16.15
C ASP A 513 -26.41 4.99 -16.87
N ALA A 514 -26.47 6.09 -16.14
CA ALA A 514 -26.17 7.42 -16.62
C ALA A 514 -25.57 8.24 -15.48
N ASP A 515 -24.30 8.60 -15.61
CA ASP A 515 -23.60 9.39 -14.62
C ASP A 515 -23.82 10.88 -14.82
N TYR A 516 -24.40 11.54 -13.83
CA TYR A 516 -24.54 13.00 -13.81
C TYR A 516 -23.51 13.59 -12.85
N TYR A 517 -22.86 14.63 -13.32
CA TYR A 517 -21.89 15.42 -12.57
C TYR A 517 -22.30 16.89 -12.61
N ARG A 518 -21.99 17.63 -11.54
CA ARG A 518 -22.26 19.07 -11.45
C ARG A 518 -20.98 19.82 -11.13
N PHE A 519 -20.84 21.03 -11.67
CA PHE A 519 -19.79 21.94 -11.27
C PHE A 519 -20.30 23.38 -11.32
N ARG A 520 -19.60 24.26 -10.61
CA ARG A 520 -19.91 25.69 -10.57
C ARG A 520 -18.60 26.48 -10.63
N PRO A 521 -18.31 27.20 -11.72
CA PRO A 521 -17.10 28.00 -11.82
C PRO A 521 -17.21 29.24 -10.92
N GLU A 522 -16.09 29.65 -10.32
CA GLU A 522 -16.01 30.84 -9.47
C GLU A 522 -15.90 32.14 -10.29
N THR A 523 -15.33 32.05 -11.48
CA THR A 523 -15.11 33.16 -12.42
C THR A 523 -15.52 32.76 -13.83
N ASP A 524 -15.70 33.73 -14.72
CA ASP A 524 -15.92 33.47 -16.14
C ASP A 524 -14.67 32.78 -16.70
N THR A 525 -14.83 31.58 -17.25
CA THR A 525 -13.69 30.74 -17.64
C THR A 525 -14.04 29.82 -18.80
N ILE A 526 -13.02 29.37 -19.53
CA ILE A 526 -13.17 28.30 -20.51
C ILE A 526 -13.02 26.99 -19.77
N ILE A 527 -14.07 26.16 -19.82
CA ILE A 527 -14.00 24.80 -19.33
C ILE A 527 -13.68 23.84 -20.47
N VAL A 528 -12.84 22.85 -20.16
CA VAL A 528 -12.55 21.70 -21.02
C VAL A 528 -12.88 20.44 -20.24
N ALA A 529 -13.97 19.78 -20.60
CA ALA A 529 -14.37 18.49 -20.04
C ALA A 529 -13.95 17.39 -21.00
N GLN A 530 -13.13 16.45 -20.55
CA GLN A 530 -12.64 15.33 -21.35
C GLN A 530 -13.11 14.00 -20.78
N LEU A 531 -13.64 13.15 -21.67
CA LEU A 531 -14.01 11.77 -21.39
C LEU A 531 -13.03 10.86 -22.15
N THR A 532 -12.19 10.16 -21.41
CA THR A 532 -11.10 9.29 -21.89
C THR A 532 -11.24 7.89 -21.30
N GLU A 533 -10.35 6.97 -21.68
CA GLU A 533 -10.32 5.58 -21.18
C GLU A 533 -11.67 4.84 -21.30
N ILE A 534 -12.49 5.19 -22.28
CA ILE A 534 -13.74 4.46 -22.56
C ILE A 534 -13.35 3.01 -22.93
N PRO A 535 -13.95 1.98 -22.31
CA PRO A 535 -13.65 0.59 -22.61
C PRO A 535 -13.73 0.31 -24.12
N VAL A 536 -12.75 -0.41 -24.67
CA VAL A 536 -12.50 -0.51 -26.13
C VAL A 536 -13.72 -1.00 -26.93
N GLU A 537 -14.56 -1.86 -26.34
CA GLU A 537 -15.78 -2.39 -26.98
C GLU A 537 -17.02 -1.52 -26.79
N ASN A 538 -16.92 -0.49 -25.94
CA ASN A 538 -18.02 0.37 -25.57
C ASN A 538 -17.94 1.73 -26.26
N SER A 539 -19.09 2.39 -26.35
CA SER A 539 -19.19 3.76 -26.83
C SER A 539 -20.03 4.55 -25.85
N TYR A 540 -19.41 5.51 -25.19
CA TYR A 540 -20.10 6.46 -24.30
C TYR A 540 -20.20 7.83 -24.97
N HIS A 541 -21.04 8.71 -24.44
CA HIS A 541 -21.11 10.10 -24.88
C HIS A 541 -21.14 11.03 -23.67
N LEU A 542 -20.54 12.21 -23.82
CA LEU A 542 -20.56 13.27 -22.83
C LEU A 542 -21.46 14.41 -23.34
N SER A 543 -22.36 14.89 -22.49
CA SER A 543 -23.24 16.03 -22.77
C SER A 543 -23.12 17.08 -21.67
N LEU A 544 -23.32 18.35 -22.02
CA LEU A 544 -23.35 19.50 -21.12
C LEU A 544 -24.75 20.11 -21.08
N PHE A 545 -25.27 20.37 -19.89
CA PHE A 545 -26.56 21.00 -19.66
C PHE A 545 -26.43 22.23 -18.74
N ASP A 546 -27.33 23.20 -18.92
CA ASP A 546 -27.45 24.37 -18.04
C ASP A 546 -28.19 24.04 -16.73
N GLN A 547 -28.28 25.02 -15.82
CA GLN A 547 -29.00 24.90 -14.55
C GLN A 547 -30.52 24.63 -14.71
N HIS A 548 -31.07 24.86 -15.90
CA HIS A 548 -32.46 24.62 -16.26
C HIS A 548 -32.66 23.29 -17.00
N GLN A 549 -31.60 22.45 -17.09
CA GLN A 549 -31.57 21.15 -17.74
C GLN A 549 -31.74 21.21 -19.27
N ASN A 550 -31.45 22.36 -19.89
CA ASN A 550 -31.39 22.46 -21.34
C ASN A 550 -30.03 21.96 -21.84
N LEU A 551 -30.04 21.15 -22.91
CA LEU A 551 -28.80 20.67 -23.54
C LEU A 551 -28.06 21.84 -24.20
N ILE A 552 -26.84 22.13 -23.74
CA ILE A 552 -25.94 23.14 -24.30
C ILE A 552 -25.08 22.53 -25.40
N ALA A 553 -24.40 21.43 -25.10
CA ALA A 553 -23.39 20.84 -25.97
C ALA A 553 -23.32 19.32 -25.83
N VAL A 554 -22.79 18.66 -26.87
CA VAL A 554 -22.43 17.24 -26.88
C VAL A 554 -20.98 17.16 -27.31
N SER A 555 -20.23 16.23 -26.72
CA SER A 555 -18.81 16.06 -26.97
C SER A 555 -18.47 15.77 -28.43
N ALA A 556 -17.29 16.24 -28.83
CA ALA A 556 -16.65 15.90 -30.11
C ALA A 556 -15.43 15.00 -29.86
N LEU A 557 -15.04 14.21 -30.86
CA LEU A 557 -13.81 13.41 -30.79
C LEU A 557 -12.59 14.33 -30.67
N ILE A 558 -11.62 13.93 -29.85
CA ILE A 558 -10.33 14.62 -29.74
C ILE A 558 -9.50 14.27 -30.98
N GLU A 559 -9.08 15.26 -31.79
CA GLU A 559 -8.35 14.99 -33.05
C GLU A 559 -6.97 14.34 -32.81
N SER A 560 -6.37 14.55 -31.64
CA SER A 560 -5.01 14.12 -31.30
C SER A 560 -4.92 12.99 -30.25
N ALA A 561 -6.04 12.49 -29.73
CA ALA A 561 -6.07 11.48 -28.68
C ALA A 561 -7.32 10.60 -28.76
N VAL A 562 -7.31 9.45 -28.08
CA VAL A 562 -8.48 8.58 -27.94
C VAL A 562 -9.36 9.13 -26.83
N GLY A 563 -10.47 9.77 -27.20
CA GLY A 563 -11.41 10.34 -26.24
C GLY A 563 -12.37 11.34 -26.85
N GLN A 564 -13.17 11.95 -25.99
CA GLN A 564 -14.14 12.97 -26.38
C GLN A 564 -13.98 14.20 -25.49
N GLN A 565 -14.27 15.39 -26.03
CA GLN A 565 -14.19 16.62 -25.27
C GLN A 565 -15.36 17.58 -25.53
N ILE A 566 -15.70 18.36 -24.51
CA ILE A 566 -16.53 19.55 -24.59
C ILE A 566 -15.65 20.75 -24.21
N VAL A 567 -15.70 21.79 -25.02
CA VAL A 567 -15.09 23.10 -24.73
C VAL A 567 -16.22 24.10 -24.66
N TYR A 568 -16.32 24.83 -23.56
CA TYR A 568 -17.42 25.76 -23.33
C TYR A 568 -16.96 26.99 -22.54
N GLN A 569 -17.47 28.16 -22.89
CA GLN A 569 -17.30 29.38 -22.10
C GLN A 569 -18.36 29.38 -21.00
N ALA A 570 -17.95 29.07 -19.77
CA ALA A 570 -18.84 29.10 -18.62
C ALA A 570 -18.86 30.51 -17.99
N GLU A 571 -20.02 30.93 -17.51
CA GLU A 571 -20.20 32.16 -16.75
C GLU A 571 -20.04 31.88 -15.26
N ALA A 572 -19.45 32.84 -14.53
CA ALA A 572 -19.28 32.75 -13.09
C ALA A 572 -20.62 32.44 -12.42
N THR A 573 -20.60 31.54 -11.44
CA THR A 573 -21.75 31.19 -10.60
C THR A 573 -22.89 30.41 -11.26
N GLU A 574 -22.82 30.11 -12.57
CA GLU A 574 -23.75 29.20 -13.25
C GLU A 574 -23.55 27.75 -12.77
N ILE A 575 -24.62 27.01 -12.51
CA ILE A 575 -24.52 25.57 -12.26
C ILE A 575 -24.62 24.85 -13.59
N LEU A 576 -23.59 24.08 -13.91
CA LEU A 576 -23.50 23.29 -15.14
C LEU A 576 -23.47 21.81 -14.81
N TYR A 577 -24.05 21.01 -15.70
CA TYR A 577 -24.12 19.55 -15.55
C TYR A 577 -23.44 18.84 -16.70
N LEU A 578 -22.50 17.95 -16.38
CA LEU A 578 -21.92 16.99 -17.32
C LEU A 578 -22.65 15.66 -17.16
N VAL A 579 -23.01 15.02 -18.27
CA VAL A 579 -23.71 13.73 -18.24
C VAL A 579 -23.00 12.74 -19.16
N VAL A 580 -22.56 11.63 -18.59
CA VAL A 580 -21.99 10.49 -19.32
C VAL A 580 -23.09 9.45 -19.49
N ARG A 581 -23.31 8.96 -20.71
CA ARG A 581 -24.20 7.80 -20.92
C ARG A 581 -23.66 6.84 -21.95
N SER A 582 -24.08 5.59 -21.86
CA SER A 582 -23.89 4.62 -22.93
C SER A 582 -24.58 5.05 -24.22
N ARG A 583 -23.85 4.96 -25.32
CA ARG A 583 -24.38 4.90 -26.68
C ARG A 583 -24.48 3.43 -27.14
N SER A 584 -23.50 2.60 -26.78
CA SER A 584 -23.53 1.15 -26.95
C SER A 584 -22.60 0.48 -25.94
N GLY A 585 -23.04 -0.63 -25.36
CA GLY A 585 -22.25 -1.39 -24.39
C GLY A 585 -22.12 -0.70 -23.02
N PHE A 586 -21.60 -1.42 -22.04
CA PHE A 586 -21.35 -0.92 -20.69
C PHE A 586 -20.28 -1.82 -20.04
N SER A 587 -19.67 -1.40 -18.93
CA SER A 587 -18.70 -2.22 -18.20
C SER A 587 -18.75 -1.90 -16.73
N SER A 588 -19.03 -2.92 -15.91
CA SER A 588 -18.97 -2.84 -14.44
C SER A 588 -17.56 -3.10 -13.89
N GLU A 589 -16.56 -3.28 -14.76
CA GLU A 589 -15.20 -3.67 -14.39
C GLU A 589 -14.15 -2.71 -14.93
N GLN A 590 -14.41 -2.10 -16.09
CA GLN A 590 -13.52 -1.13 -16.72
C GLN A 590 -14.14 0.27 -16.61
N SER A 591 -13.45 1.16 -15.89
CA SER A 591 -13.89 2.53 -15.72
C SER A 591 -13.61 3.38 -16.96
N TYR A 592 -14.39 4.44 -17.17
CA TYR A 592 -13.97 5.58 -17.97
C TYR A 592 -13.25 6.60 -17.08
N GLN A 593 -12.56 7.56 -17.69
CA GLN A 593 -12.00 8.73 -17.01
C GLN A 593 -12.69 10.02 -17.44
N LEU A 594 -13.10 10.83 -16.47
CA LEU A 594 -13.63 12.18 -16.66
C LEU A 594 -12.70 13.18 -15.97
N ILE A 595 -12.26 14.21 -16.69
CA ILE A 595 -11.53 15.35 -16.13
C ILE A 595 -12.18 16.65 -16.59
N LEU A 596 -12.32 17.59 -15.64
CA LEU A 596 -12.75 18.96 -15.91
C LEU A 596 -11.57 19.90 -15.66
N GLN A 597 -11.15 20.62 -16.68
CA GLN A 597 -10.10 21.64 -16.59
C GLN A 597 -10.68 23.02 -16.82
N GLN A 598 -10.10 24.02 -16.16
CA GLN A 598 -10.30 25.43 -16.47
C GLN A 598 -9.05 25.95 -17.17
N ILE A 599 -9.25 26.64 -18.28
CA ILE A 599 -8.17 27.20 -19.08
C ILE A 599 -8.38 28.71 -19.16
N GLU A 600 -7.31 29.47 -18.92
CA GLU A 600 -7.31 30.90 -19.19
C GLU A 600 -7.37 31.14 -20.71
N ASP A 601 -8.18 32.09 -21.14
CA ASP A 601 -8.26 32.48 -22.56
C ASP A 601 -6.86 32.79 -23.09
N GLN A 602 -6.43 32.03 -24.09
CA GLN A 602 -5.08 32.16 -24.63
C GLN A 602 -4.99 33.44 -25.47
N VAL A 603 -4.18 34.40 -24.98
CA VAL A 603 -3.94 35.69 -25.63
C VAL A 603 -2.98 35.49 -26.82
N GLY A 604 -3.54 35.16 -27.98
CA GLY A 604 -2.85 35.11 -29.26
C GLY A 604 -3.76 35.58 -30.38
N ARG A 605 -3.22 36.06 -31.51
CA ARG A 605 -4.02 36.63 -32.62
C ARG A 605 -5.10 35.64 -33.07
N LEU A 606 -6.36 36.10 -33.11
CA LEU A 606 -7.50 35.27 -33.51
C LEU A 606 -7.25 34.70 -34.92
N GLN A 607 -7.36 33.38 -35.06
CA GLN A 607 -7.15 32.71 -36.34
C GLN A 607 -8.09 31.52 -36.52
N ILE A 608 -8.54 31.33 -37.76
CA ILE A 608 -9.21 30.10 -38.19
C ILE A 608 -8.17 29.30 -38.95
N SER A 609 -7.63 28.25 -38.33
CA SER A 609 -6.53 27.45 -38.88
C SER A 609 -6.98 26.47 -39.95
N ARG A 610 -8.26 26.07 -39.93
CA ARG A 610 -8.82 25.09 -40.86
C ARG A 610 -10.29 25.38 -41.10
N ALA A 611 -10.73 25.25 -42.36
CA ALA A 611 -12.14 25.20 -42.73
C ALA A 611 -12.37 24.12 -43.79
N ARG A 612 -13.42 23.31 -43.63
CA ARG A 612 -13.77 22.25 -44.57
C ARG A 612 -15.27 22.27 -44.86
N SER A 613 -15.65 21.78 -46.02
CA SER A 613 -17.06 21.58 -46.40
C SER A 613 -17.24 20.15 -46.88
N PHE A 614 -18.29 19.47 -46.40
CA PHE A 614 -18.61 18.10 -46.78
C PHE A 614 -20.13 17.83 -46.73
N PRO A 615 -20.71 17.10 -47.71
CA PRO A 615 -20.08 16.69 -48.96
C PRO A 615 -19.80 17.90 -49.87
N ASN A 616 -18.77 17.80 -50.69
CA ASN A 616 -18.41 18.82 -51.68
C ASN A 616 -17.70 18.12 -52.87
N PRO A 617 -18.38 17.90 -54.01
CA PRO A 617 -19.69 18.46 -54.37
C PRO A 617 -20.86 17.91 -53.54
N VAL A 618 -21.90 18.73 -53.36
CA VAL A 618 -23.19 18.37 -52.72
C VAL A 618 -24.30 18.32 -53.76
N GLN A 619 -25.25 17.40 -53.61
CA GLN A 619 -26.47 17.40 -54.42
C GLN A 619 -27.47 18.45 -53.93
N SER A 620 -28.15 19.14 -54.85
CA SER A 620 -29.17 20.12 -54.50
C SER A 620 -30.24 19.49 -53.59
N GLY A 621 -30.52 20.15 -52.45
CA GLY A 621 -31.43 19.68 -51.41
C GLY A 621 -30.76 18.86 -50.29
N GLN A 622 -29.51 18.44 -50.43
CA GLN A 622 -28.75 17.80 -49.34
C GLN A 622 -28.06 18.82 -48.42
N TRP A 623 -27.70 18.36 -47.23
CA TRP A 623 -27.00 19.18 -46.24
C TRP A 623 -25.51 19.22 -46.50
N VAL A 624 -24.94 20.44 -46.55
CA VAL A 624 -23.51 20.68 -46.45
C VAL A 624 -23.17 20.99 -45.00
N THR A 625 -22.21 20.26 -44.44
CA THR A 625 -21.58 20.63 -43.16
C THR A 625 -20.30 21.39 -43.45
N LEU A 626 -20.22 22.62 -42.92
CA LEU A 626 -19.00 23.40 -42.93
C LEU A 626 -18.37 23.37 -41.54
N THR A 627 -17.17 22.81 -41.41
CA THR A 627 -16.43 22.80 -40.14
C THR A 627 -15.34 23.88 -40.15
N TYR A 628 -15.06 24.46 -38.99
CA TYR A 628 -13.95 25.37 -38.78
C TYR A 628 -13.20 25.02 -37.49
N THR A 629 -11.91 25.35 -37.46
CA THR A 629 -11.04 25.17 -36.30
C THR A 629 -10.43 26.51 -35.93
N ILE A 630 -10.71 26.97 -34.72
CA ILE A 630 -9.93 28.00 -34.04
C ILE A 630 -8.97 27.25 -33.10
N PRO A 631 -7.63 27.37 -33.29
CA PRO A 631 -6.67 26.61 -32.51
C PRO A 631 -6.59 27.10 -31.06
N ASP A 632 -5.90 26.33 -30.22
CA ASP A 632 -5.48 26.71 -28.86
C ASP A 632 -6.61 27.20 -27.95
N PHE A 633 -7.83 26.69 -28.17
CA PHE A 633 -9.03 27.05 -27.41
C PHE A 633 -9.31 28.56 -27.37
N GLN A 634 -8.88 29.32 -28.39
CA GLN A 634 -9.12 30.76 -28.41
C GLN A 634 -10.63 31.05 -28.49
N LYS A 635 -11.04 32.11 -27.77
CA LYS A 635 -12.40 32.64 -27.80
C LYS A 635 -12.65 33.53 -29.02
N ALA A 636 -13.87 33.51 -29.54
CA ALA A 636 -14.40 34.46 -30.52
C ALA A 636 -15.79 34.94 -30.06
N ASP A 637 -15.99 36.24 -29.98
CA ASP A 637 -17.28 36.88 -29.68
C ASP A 637 -18.38 36.49 -30.67
N GLU A 638 -17.98 36.27 -31.94
CA GLU A 638 -18.88 35.81 -32.99
C GLU A 638 -18.10 34.99 -34.02
N VAL A 639 -18.64 33.83 -34.42
CA VAL A 639 -18.28 33.17 -35.68
C VAL A 639 -19.48 33.19 -36.62
N ALA A 640 -19.29 33.71 -37.83
CA ALA A 640 -20.35 33.86 -38.81
C ALA A 640 -19.99 33.17 -40.14
N LEU A 641 -20.89 32.33 -40.64
CA LEU A 641 -20.88 31.79 -41.99
C LEU A 641 -21.69 32.69 -42.93
N LYS A 642 -21.14 32.99 -44.10
CA LYS A 642 -21.89 33.52 -45.24
C LYS A 642 -21.58 32.72 -46.50
N ILE A 643 -22.59 32.40 -47.28
CA ILE A 643 -22.46 31.71 -48.56
C ILE A 643 -23.00 32.63 -49.65
N TYR A 644 -22.23 32.79 -50.72
CA TYR A 644 -22.51 33.66 -51.84
C TYR A 644 -22.55 32.88 -53.16
N SER A 645 -23.35 33.34 -54.11
CA SER A 645 -23.20 32.92 -55.51
C SER A 645 -21.93 33.52 -56.11
N VAL A 646 -21.44 32.97 -57.23
CA VAL A 646 -20.28 33.56 -57.96
C VAL A 646 -20.53 35.02 -58.37
N GLY A 647 -21.80 35.42 -58.57
CA GLY A 647 -22.19 36.80 -58.84
C GLY A 647 -22.19 37.72 -57.61
N GLY A 648 -21.82 37.23 -56.43
CA GLY A 648 -21.74 38.01 -55.18
C GLY A 648 -23.05 38.14 -54.40
N GLY A 649 -24.14 37.51 -54.86
CA GLY A 649 -25.42 37.50 -54.14
C GLY A 649 -25.34 36.61 -52.90
N LEU A 650 -25.78 37.11 -51.74
CA LEU A 650 -25.83 36.31 -50.51
C LEU A 650 -26.94 35.25 -50.61
N VAL A 651 -26.57 34.00 -50.39
CA VAL A 651 -27.44 32.80 -50.52
C VAL A 651 -27.81 32.24 -49.15
N HIS A 652 -26.90 32.29 -48.19
CA HIS A 652 -27.13 31.82 -46.84
C HIS A 652 -26.24 32.57 -45.85
N SER A 653 -26.73 32.77 -44.63
CA SER A 653 -25.95 33.34 -43.53
C SER A 653 -26.38 32.67 -42.23
N ASP A 654 -25.40 32.41 -41.37
CA ASP A 654 -25.59 31.87 -40.04
C ASP A 654 -24.50 32.47 -39.13
N SER A 655 -24.78 32.67 -37.84
CA SER A 655 -23.78 33.13 -36.89
C SER A 655 -23.99 32.56 -35.50
N ARG A 656 -22.89 32.44 -34.77
CA ARG A 656 -22.84 31.91 -33.42
C ARG A 656 -22.12 32.91 -32.53
N PRO A 657 -22.77 33.45 -31.49
CA PRO A 657 -22.08 34.27 -30.50
C PRO A 657 -21.23 33.39 -29.57
N THR A 658 -20.18 33.97 -28.99
CA THR A 658 -19.39 33.40 -27.88
C THR A 658 -18.91 31.97 -28.16
N VAL A 659 -18.10 31.81 -29.20
CA VAL A 659 -17.56 30.52 -29.65
C VAL A 659 -16.15 30.32 -29.09
N VAL A 660 -15.86 29.12 -28.60
CA VAL A 660 -14.51 28.72 -28.22
C VAL A 660 -14.07 27.54 -29.09
N GLY A 661 -12.90 27.66 -29.73
CA GLY A 661 -12.31 26.57 -30.49
C GLY A 661 -13.05 26.19 -31.79
N SER A 662 -13.18 24.88 -32.04
CA SER A 662 -13.74 24.35 -33.29
C SER A 662 -15.27 24.31 -33.30
N GLY A 663 -15.87 24.43 -34.47
CA GLY A 663 -17.32 24.33 -34.62
C GLY A 663 -17.76 23.96 -36.03
N ARG A 664 -19.08 23.95 -36.23
CA ARG A 664 -19.68 23.65 -37.53
C ARG A 664 -20.92 24.49 -37.82
N PHE A 665 -21.18 24.70 -39.10
CA PHE A 665 -22.41 25.21 -39.66
C PHE A 665 -23.04 24.16 -40.58
N SER A 666 -24.35 24.24 -40.75
CA SER A 666 -25.10 23.34 -41.63
C SER A 666 -25.94 24.15 -42.59
N TRP A 667 -25.73 23.94 -43.89
CA TRP A 667 -26.49 24.60 -44.93
C TRP A 667 -27.26 23.55 -45.74
N PRO A 668 -28.62 23.54 -45.71
CA PRO A 668 -29.38 22.72 -46.62
C PRO A 668 -29.29 23.42 -47.97
N ALA A 669 -28.58 22.83 -48.94
CA ALA A 669 -28.42 23.37 -50.30
C ALA A 669 -29.74 23.28 -51.10
N LYS A 670 -30.86 23.64 -50.48
CA LYS A 670 -32.22 23.53 -50.97
C LYS A 670 -32.59 24.80 -51.73
N GLY A 671 -33.14 24.63 -52.93
CA GLY A 671 -33.62 25.74 -53.76
C GLY A 671 -32.50 26.56 -54.40
N VAL A 672 -31.27 26.01 -54.48
CA VAL A 672 -30.13 26.66 -55.12
C VAL A 672 -29.73 25.90 -56.38
N ALA A 673 -29.42 26.67 -57.44
CA ALA A 673 -29.07 26.11 -58.74
C ALA A 673 -27.72 25.38 -58.70
N ALA A 674 -27.52 24.42 -59.61
CA ALA A 674 -26.21 23.79 -59.79
C ALA A 674 -25.17 24.86 -60.17
N GLY A 675 -23.99 24.78 -59.56
CA GLY A 675 -22.94 25.78 -59.75
C GLY A 675 -21.97 25.84 -58.57
N ILE A 676 -21.05 26.80 -58.64
CA ILE A 676 -20.08 27.07 -57.58
C ILE A 676 -20.61 28.18 -56.66
N TYR A 677 -20.49 27.96 -55.36
CA TYR A 677 -20.80 28.92 -54.32
C TYR A 677 -19.55 29.19 -53.50
N LEU A 678 -19.38 30.44 -53.05
CA LEU A 678 -18.27 30.85 -52.19
C LEU A 678 -18.76 30.96 -50.76
N TYR A 679 -18.14 30.24 -49.84
CA TYR A 679 -18.40 30.43 -48.42
C TYR A 679 -17.31 31.29 -47.79
N LEU A 680 -17.70 32.03 -46.76
CA LEU A 680 -16.84 32.87 -45.93
C LEU A 680 -17.19 32.60 -44.46
N ILE A 681 -16.22 32.11 -43.69
CA ILE A 681 -16.33 31.96 -42.24
C ILE A 681 -15.51 33.09 -41.61
N ARG A 682 -16.12 33.86 -40.72
CA ARG A 682 -15.52 35.02 -40.04
C ARG A 682 -15.58 34.83 -38.55
N ALA A 683 -14.45 34.90 -37.86
CA ALA A 683 -14.36 34.93 -36.41
C ALA A 683 -13.99 36.35 -35.96
N LYS A 684 -14.66 36.86 -34.93
CA LYS A 684 -14.38 38.16 -34.32
C LYS A 684 -14.05 38.01 -32.83
N ARG A 685 -13.11 38.80 -32.33
CA ARG A 685 -12.84 38.97 -30.89
C ARG A 685 -12.29 40.36 -30.63
N ASP A 686 -12.91 41.17 -29.77
CA ASP A 686 -12.40 42.49 -29.34
C ASP A 686 -11.97 43.41 -30.50
N GLY A 687 -12.72 43.38 -31.60
CA GLY A 687 -12.40 44.15 -32.82
C GLY A 687 -11.38 43.49 -33.77
N GLU A 688 -10.71 42.42 -33.36
CA GLU A 688 -9.97 41.53 -34.27
C GLU A 688 -10.96 40.76 -35.16
N LEU A 689 -10.60 40.58 -36.43
CA LEU A 689 -11.37 39.81 -37.40
C LEU A 689 -10.42 38.89 -38.17
N HIS A 690 -10.71 37.59 -38.16
CA HIS A 690 -10.08 36.62 -39.04
C HIS A 690 -11.12 35.97 -39.93
N GLN A 691 -10.78 35.76 -41.20
CA GLN A 691 -11.71 35.19 -42.16
C GLN A 691 -11.04 34.17 -43.07
N VAL A 692 -11.76 33.09 -43.34
CA VAL A 692 -11.36 32.07 -44.30
C VAL A 692 -12.49 31.85 -45.29
N SER A 693 -12.14 31.64 -46.55
CA SER A 693 -13.10 31.39 -47.61
C SER A 693 -12.79 30.08 -48.33
N GLY A 694 -13.81 29.53 -48.97
CA GLY A 694 -13.66 28.38 -49.83
C GLY A 694 -14.82 28.26 -50.80
N LYS A 695 -14.82 27.17 -51.58
CA LYS A 695 -15.83 26.91 -52.60
C LYS A 695 -16.64 25.67 -52.25
N ILE A 696 -17.94 25.69 -52.54
CA ILE A 696 -18.83 24.54 -52.52
C ILE A 696 -19.38 24.36 -53.94
N ALA A 697 -19.23 23.17 -54.49
CA ALA A 697 -19.88 22.80 -55.74
C ALA A 697 -21.25 22.18 -55.41
N VAL A 698 -22.31 22.76 -55.94
CA VAL A 698 -23.65 22.16 -55.92
C VAL A 698 -23.89 21.53 -57.29
N VAL A 699 -24.21 20.25 -57.32
CA VAL A 699 -24.60 19.54 -58.53
C VAL A 699 -26.11 19.32 -58.55
N SER A 700 -26.69 19.29 -59.74
CA SER A 700 -28.08 18.86 -59.92
C SER A 700 -28.22 17.39 -59.53
N ASN A 701 -29.40 17.01 -59.07
CA ASN A 701 -29.75 15.59 -58.91
C ASN A 701 -29.63 14.82 -60.21
#